data_AF-A0A251S9W6-F1
#
_entry.id   AF-A0A251S9W6-F1
#
_cell.length_a   1.000
_cell.length_b   1.000
_cell.length_c   1.000
_cell.angle_alpha   90.00
_cell.angle_beta   90.00
_cell.angle_gamma   90.00
#
_symmetry.space_group_name_H-M   'P 1'
#
loop_
_entity.id
_entity.type
_entity.pdbx_description
1 polymer ?
#
loop_
_entity_poly.entity_id
_entity_poly.type
_entity_poly.pdbx_seq_one_letter_code
_entity_poly.pdbx_strand_id
1 'polypeptide(L)'
;MGGCFSDVSGGKEAVGGDGGGGGGGGHNLQYQRGLSSNVVVSSSSTAVTDEAVDHFYLSKGLQPLYTRIEAVGVGAGGGHNLQHQKGPSTTTNNNSNVVVTHSSSKPPDEAVDVFYRSKGLQPLYTVIELSLSASKLRDLDIMSKSDPMAVVYAKNKKGILEEVGRTEVIMNSLNPIWIQKISVVFHFEIVQPLVFKVYDVDTKYHNLSTKMLDLKEQDYVGEANCVLSEIMTQRSRSMTLKLRGRNGHDVGNLGSITIRAEETIASKMAVEMRLRCSNLDNKDRFSKSDPFLRISRVVETGSPIPICKTEVVNNNLDPVWKPLCINTQQYVSKDNPLVIECFDFNSNGNHTLIGKLQTSIQGMENLYKAKVGANFVIPSSRHKDNEKVLKGKLYVEGYEEKELYSFLDYISSGFELNFMVAVDFTASNGDPRSPTSLHYIDYSGRLNAYQQAIMEVGEVIQFYDYDKRFPAWGFGGKLYDGSVSHCFNLSGNAGSFEVEGVQGIMDAYKNALHTVSLHGPTLFGQVVNQAAEIAAQSLSTNPTKYFILLIITDGVLTDLQETKDAIVRASDLPLSILIVGVGNADFKQMEILDADTGPRLESSTGRIATRDNVQFVPVRDVQHGERSMVQALLEELPGQFLTYMRSRDVKPLGIDVRQTPIPSAPLIT
;
A
#
# COMPACT_ATOMS: atom_id res chain seq x y z
N MET A 1 -24.31 -43.34 -19.40
CA MET A 1 -25.74 -43.45 -19.79
C MET A 1 -26.36 -42.08 -19.62
N GLY A 2 -27.06 -41.55 -20.63
CA GLY A 2 -27.68 -40.21 -20.59
C GLY A 2 -26.67 -39.05 -20.66
N GLY A 3 -26.97 -37.92 -21.32
CA GLY A 3 -28.12 -37.58 -22.17
C GLY A 3 -27.85 -36.28 -22.96
N CYS A 4 -28.54 -36.07 -24.08
CA CYS A 4 -28.29 -34.97 -25.04
C CYS A 4 -29.41 -33.91 -25.08
N PHE A 5 -29.09 -32.67 -25.48
CA PHE A 5 -29.88 -31.65 -26.23
C PHE A 5 -28.89 -30.50 -26.57
N SER A 6 -28.67 -29.89 -27.75
CA SER A 6 -29.26 -29.82 -29.12
C SER A 6 -30.11 -28.58 -29.45
N ASP A 7 -29.75 -27.91 -30.56
CA ASP A 7 -30.15 -26.55 -30.96
C ASP A 7 -31.56 -26.38 -31.60
N VAL A 8 -32.16 -25.18 -31.41
CA VAL A 8 -33.18 -24.50 -32.27
C VAL A 8 -33.11 -22.98 -31.98
N SER A 9 -33.09 -21.95 -32.87
CA SER A 9 -32.88 -21.74 -34.32
C SER A 9 -34.01 -20.95 -35.05
N GLY A 10 -33.65 -19.91 -35.81
CA GLY A 10 -34.51 -19.04 -36.66
C GLY A 10 -35.11 -17.79 -35.98
N GLY A 11 -35.38 -16.66 -36.68
CA GLY A 11 -34.97 -16.24 -38.04
C GLY A 11 -35.83 -15.11 -38.68
N LYS A 12 -35.20 -14.25 -39.52
CA LYS A 12 -35.75 -13.37 -40.59
C LYS A 12 -36.68 -12.17 -40.18
N GLU A 13 -36.36 -10.91 -40.58
CA GLU A 13 -36.83 -10.13 -41.78
C GLU A 13 -38.27 -9.56 -41.69
N ALA A 14 -38.67 -8.42 -42.30
CA ALA A 14 -38.00 -7.20 -42.83
C ALA A 14 -39.10 -6.18 -43.31
N VAL A 15 -38.72 -4.94 -43.67
CA VAL A 15 -39.56 -3.90 -44.36
C VAL A 15 -40.68 -3.28 -43.47
N GLY A 16 -41.10 -2.01 -43.56
CA GLY A 16 -40.65 -0.82 -44.30
C GLY A 16 -41.82 0.20 -44.46
N GLY A 17 -41.55 1.49 -44.70
CA GLY A 17 -42.59 2.52 -44.90
C GLY A 17 -42.05 3.97 -44.99
N ASP A 18 -42.78 4.86 -45.68
CA ASP A 18 -42.35 6.21 -46.12
C ASP A 18 -43.53 7.22 -46.14
N GLY A 19 -43.26 8.53 -46.20
CA GLY A 19 -44.25 9.60 -46.48
C GLY A 19 -44.14 10.87 -45.61
N GLY A 20 -43.96 12.06 -46.22
CA GLY A 20 -43.89 13.37 -45.53
C GLY A 20 -44.85 14.45 -46.09
N GLY A 21 -44.60 15.75 -45.81
CA GLY A 21 -45.12 16.88 -46.62
C GLY A 21 -45.64 18.18 -45.93
N GLY A 22 -45.01 19.34 -46.25
CA GLY A 22 -45.58 20.71 -46.27
C GLY A 22 -45.84 21.47 -44.94
N GLY A 23 -45.90 22.82 -44.88
CA GLY A 23 -45.54 23.89 -45.86
C GLY A 23 -46.09 25.32 -45.52
N GLY A 24 -45.33 26.41 -45.83
CA GLY A 24 -45.74 27.86 -45.75
C GLY A 24 -45.63 28.54 -44.36
N GLY A 25 -45.51 29.88 -44.14
CA GLY A 25 -45.31 31.08 -45.01
C GLY A 25 -46.39 32.19 -44.82
N GLY A 26 -46.15 33.51 -44.65
CA GLY A 26 -44.95 34.38 -44.49
C GLY A 26 -45.28 35.91 -44.54
N HIS A 27 -44.29 36.81 -44.32
CA HIS A 27 -44.31 38.33 -44.48
C HIS A 27 -45.18 39.20 -43.51
N ASN A 28 -45.00 40.54 -43.30
CA ASN A 28 -43.82 41.46 -43.25
C ASN A 28 -44.19 42.91 -42.76
N LEU A 29 -43.28 43.67 -42.09
CA LEU A 29 -43.27 45.15 -41.81
C LEU A 29 -44.40 45.73 -40.89
N GLN A 30 -44.36 46.94 -40.26
CA GLN A 30 -43.44 48.11 -40.28
C GLN A 30 -43.40 48.93 -38.92
N TYR A 31 -42.58 49.99 -38.86
CA TYR A 31 -42.26 50.94 -37.73
C TYR A 31 -43.46 51.76 -37.13
N GLN A 32 -43.40 52.56 -36.03
CA GLN A 32 -42.29 53.33 -35.40
C GLN A 32 -42.50 53.76 -33.90
N ARG A 33 -41.42 53.72 -33.08
CA ARG A 33 -41.05 54.48 -31.83
C ARG A 33 -42.11 54.99 -30.80
N GLY A 34 -41.90 54.75 -29.49
CA GLY A 34 -42.76 55.29 -28.41
C GLY A 34 -42.30 55.37 -26.92
N LEU A 35 -41.05 55.04 -26.54
CA LEU A 35 -40.44 55.21 -25.18
C LEU A 35 -41.03 54.47 -23.94
N SER A 36 -40.09 54.07 -23.05
CA SER A 36 -40.20 53.71 -21.62
C SER A 36 -40.63 52.29 -21.17
N SER A 37 -39.83 51.76 -20.23
CA SER A 37 -40.01 50.57 -19.36
C SER A 37 -40.25 49.17 -19.97
N ASN A 38 -39.29 48.26 -19.69
CA ASN A 38 -39.32 46.79 -19.90
C ASN A 38 -39.32 46.36 -21.40
N VAL A 39 -38.92 45.16 -21.84
CA VAL A 39 -38.60 43.85 -21.21
C VAL A 39 -37.40 43.21 -21.96
N VAL A 40 -36.56 42.40 -21.27
CA VAL A 40 -35.57 41.40 -21.79
C VAL A 40 -34.53 41.84 -22.84
N VAL A 41 -33.26 41.52 -22.56
CA VAL A 41 -32.21 41.26 -23.56
C VAL A 41 -31.54 39.92 -23.22
N SER A 42 -31.28 39.10 -24.23
CA SER A 42 -30.57 37.82 -24.13
C SER A 42 -29.08 38.03 -23.81
N SER A 43 -28.61 37.54 -22.66
CA SER A 43 -27.20 37.65 -22.26
C SER A 43 -26.35 36.51 -22.83
N SER A 44 -25.72 36.74 -23.97
CA SER A 44 -24.57 35.94 -24.42
C SER A 44 -23.37 36.23 -23.52
N SER A 45 -23.03 35.32 -22.62
CA SER A 45 -21.86 35.45 -21.73
C SER A 45 -20.57 35.08 -22.46
N THR A 46 -19.95 36.04 -23.13
CA THR A 46 -18.52 35.96 -23.49
C THR A 46 -17.71 35.86 -22.20
N ALA A 47 -16.99 34.76 -22.02
CA ALA A 47 -16.02 34.64 -20.94
C ALA A 47 -14.86 35.61 -21.19
N VAL A 48 -14.51 36.43 -20.18
CA VAL A 48 -13.31 37.27 -20.23
C VAL A 48 -12.15 36.42 -19.71
N THR A 49 -11.29 35.97 -20.61
CA THR A 49 -10.01 35.32 -20.28
C THR A 49 -8.99 36.38 -19.88
N ASP A 50 -8.31 36.19 -18.76
CA ASP A 50 -7.20 37.07 -18.34
C ASP A 50 -5.92 36.64 -19.08
N GLU A 51 -5.63 37.32 -20.19
CA GLU A 51 -4.53 36.97 -21.11
C GLU A 51 -3.16 36.92 -20.41
N ALA A 52 -2.98 37.64 -19.29
CA ALA A 52 -1.76 37.60 -18.50
C ALA A 52 -1.57 36.26 -17.78
N VAL A 53 -2.66 35.60 -17.37
CA VAL A 53 -2.66 34.31 -16.69
C VAL A 53 -2.37 33.18 -17.67
N ASP A 54 -3.03 33.15 -18.82
CA ASP A 54 -2.81 32.13 -19.85
C ASP A 54 -1.37 32.21 -20.41
N HIS A 55 -0.83 33.43 -20.61
CA HIS A 55 0.57 33.62 -21.01
C HIS A 55 1.56 33.12 -19.94
N PHE A 56 1.25 33.24 -18.64
CA PHE A 56 2.10 32.71 -17.57
C PHE A 56 2.21 31.17 -17.65
N TYR A 57 1.08 30.45 -17.77
CA TYR A 57 1.09 28.98 -17.85
C TYR A 57 1.75 28.46 -19.14
N LEU A 58 1.47 29.10 -20.29
CA LEU A 58 2.13 28.78 -21.56
C LEU A 58 3.65 28.98 -21.49
N SER A 59 4.13 30.04 -20.82
CA SER A 59 5.58 30.27 -20.61
C SER A 59 6.28 29.23 -19.73
N LYS A 60 5.52 28.33 -19.09
CA LYS A 60 6.01 27.22 -18.25
C LYS A 60 5.73 25.84 -18.82
N GLY A 61 5.16 25.74 -20.03
CA GLY A 61 4.82 24.45 -20.66
C GLY A 61 3.67 23.71 -19.99
N LEU A 62 2.83 24.41 -19.22
CA LEU A 62 1.66 23.85 -18.54
C LEU A 62 0.38 24.23 -19.31
N GLN A 63 -0.54 23.28 -19.50
CA GLN A 63 -1.85 23.58 -20.08
C GLN A 63 -2.89 23.90 -18.97
N PRO A 64 -3.71 24.96 -19.12
CA PRO A 64 -4.79 25.27 -18.18
C PRO A 64 -5.91 24.21 -18.21
N LEU A 65 -6.17 23.58 -17.06
CA LEU A 65 -7.32 22.67 -16.87
C LEU A 65 -8.55 23.45 -16.39
N TYR A 66 -9.37 23.92 -17.32
CA TYR A 66 -10.68 24.52 -17.00
C TYR A 66 -11.77 23.45 -16.83
N THR A 67 -12.04 23.04 -15.58
CA THR A 67 -13.17 22.15 -15.26
C THR A 67 -14.49 22.91 -15.32
N ARG A 68 -15.31 22.64 -16.34
CA ARG A 68 -16.64 23.25 -16.52
C ARG A 68 -17.68 22.55 -15.63
N ILE A 69 -18.13 23.22 -14.57
CA ILE A 69 -19.24 22.76 -13.74
C ILE A 69 -20.57 23.16 -14.40
N GLU A 70 -21.38 22.18 -14.80
CA GLU A 70 -22.74 22.43 -15.28
C GLU A 70 -23.75 22.36 -14.12
N ALA A 71 -24.41 23.49 -13.83
CA ALA A 71 -25.39 23.58 -12.76
C ALA A 71 -26.79 23.13 -13.24
N VAL A 72 -27.21 21.93 -12.84
CA VAL A 72 -28.57 21.43 -13.09
C VAL A 72 -29.56 22.17 -12.18
N GLY A 73 -30.28 23.14 -12.73
CA GLY A 73 -31.32 23.88 -12.02
C GLY A 73 -32.65 23.13 -11.97
N VAL A 74 -33.22 22.97 -10.77
CA VAL A 74 -34.60 22.51 -10.56
C VAL A 74 -35.45 23.70 -10.12
N GLY A 75 -36.50 24.02 -10.88
CA GLY A 75 -37.36 25.18 -10.65
C GLY A 75 -38.39 24.97 -9.54
N ALA A 76 -38.85 26.07 -8.93
CA ALA A 76 -39.92 26.07 -7.93
C ALA A 76 -41.25 26.55 -8.53
N GLY A 77 -42.39 26.01 -8.05
CA GLY A 77 -43.72 26.49 -8.44
C GLY A 77 -44.89 25.79 -7.73
N GLY A 78 -45.62 26.53 -6.88
CA GLY A 78 -46.87 26.10 -6.22
C GLY A 78 -46.68 25.14 -5.02
N GLY A 79 -47.37 25.25 -3.88
CA GLY A 79 -48.20 26.35 -3.37
C GLY A 79 -49.68 26.03 -3.19
N HIS A 80 -50.10 25.60 -1.98
CA HIS A 80 -51.42 25.95 -1.40
C HIS A 80 -51.56 25.59 0.10
N ASN A 81 -52.20 26.52 0.83
CA ASN A 81 -53.08 26.38 2.01
C ASN A 81 -52.60 25.79 3.36
N LEU A 82 -53.08 26.45 4.42
CA LEU A 82 -53.04 26.03 5.82
C LEU A 82 -54.31 25.26 6.19
N GLN A 83 -54.30 24.43 7.25
CA GLN A 83 -55.04 24.71 8.50
C GLN A 83 -54.87 23.64 9.62
N HIS A 84 -55.09 24.12 10.85
CA HIS A 84 -55.32 23.47 12.16
C HIS A 84 -55.53 21.92 12.28
N GLN A 85 -54.99 21.32 13.36
CA GLN A 85 -55.72 21.17 14.65
C GLN A 85 -54.80 20.71 15.82
N LYS A 86 -55.36 20.30 16.98
CA LYS A 86 -54.71 20.16 18.31
C LYS A 86 -54.30 18.71 18.65
N GLY A 87 -53.48 18.52 19.69
CA GLY A 87 -53.10 17.21 20.28
C GLY A 87 -54.17 16.60 21.21
N PRO A 88 -53.85 15.68 22.18
CA PRO A 88 -52.62 15.68 23.00
C PRO A 88 -51.97 14.29 23.26
N SER A 89 -51.03 14.27 24.23
CA SER A 89 -50.17 13.18 24.75
C SER A 89 -50.81 11.89 25.29
N THR A 90 -50.12 10.73 25.21
CA THR A 90 -49.54 9.99 26.40
C THR A 90 -48.82 8.65 26.08
N THR A 91 -47.66 8.44 26.73
CA THR A 91 -47.19 7.20 27.45
C THR A 91 -46.88 5.84 26.74
N THR A 92 -45.58 5.48 26.75
CA THR A 92 -44.90 4.14 26.86
C THR A 92 -44.82 3.07 25.73
N ASN A 93 -43.59 2.50 25.67
CA ASN A 93 -43.18 1.10 25.44
C ASN A 93 -43.05 0.46 24.03
N ASN A 94 -41.77 0.32 23.64
CA ASN A 94 -41.06 -0.85 23.09
C ASN A 94 -41.31 -1.42 21.68
N ASN A 95 -40.14 -1.66 21.04
CA ASN A 95 -39.78 -2.62 20.00
C ASN A 95 -40.06 -2.36 18.50
N SER A 96 -39.04 -2.76 17.72
CA SER A 96 -39.06 -3.14 16.30
C SER A 96 -39.74 -2.19 15.30
N ASN A 97 -38.94 -1.32 14.67
CA ASN A 97 -38.52 -1.51 13.26
C ASN A 97 -37.60 -0.36 12.80
N VAL A 98 -36.30 -0.63 12.66
CA VAL A 98 -35.38 0.28 11.95
C VAL A 98 -35.37 -0.10 10.48
N VAL A 99 -35.98 0.73 9.64
CA VAL A 99 -35.89 0.60 8.19
C VAL A 99 -34.49 1.04 7.75
N VAL A 100 -33.71 0.11 7.20
CA VAL A 100 -32.38 0.43 6.64
C VAL A 100 -32.57 1.10 5.28
N THR A 101 -32.28 2.40 5.21
CA THR A 101 -32.11 3.12 3.94
C THR A 101 -30.64 3.20 3.58
N HIS A 102 -30.24 2.55 2.47
CA HIS A 102 -28.88 2.65 1.93
C HIS A 102 -28.55 4.06 1.45
N SER A 103 -27.32 4.51 1.67
CA SER A 103 -26.78 5.74 1.08
C SER A 103 -25.32 5.55 0.65
N SER A 104 -25.06 5.72 -0.65
CA SER A 104 -23.75 5.99 -1.28
C SER A 104 -22.53 5.18 -0.79
N SER A 105 -22.15 4.16 -1.55
CA SER A 105 -20.82 3.56 -1.48
C SER A 105 -19.73 4.58 -1.84
N LYS A 106 -18.79 4.81 -0.92
CA LYS A 106 -17.50 5.46 -1.19
C LYS A 106 -16.50 4.47 -1.80
N PRO A 107 -15.42 4.93 -2.46
CA PRO A 107 -14.33 4.05 -2.90
C PRO A 107 -13.63 3.37 -1.71
N PRO A 108 -13.07 2.16 -1.89
CA PRO A 108 -12.54 1.33 -0.79
C PRO A 108 -11.31 1.91 -0.08
N ASP A 109 -10.60 2.85 -0.71
CA ASP A 109 -9.36 3.42 -0.17
C ASP A 109 -9.57 4.20 1.14
N GLU A 110 -10.76 4.81 1.37
CA GLU A 110 -11.00 5.60 2.59
C GLU A 110 -10.99 4.77 3.88
N ALA A 111 -11.47 3.52 3.86
CA ALA A 111 -11.52 2.68 5.07
C ALA A 111 -10.10 2.25 5.49
N VAL A 112 -9.28 1.90 4.49
CA VAL A 112 -7.87 1.57 4.63
C VAL A 112 -7.06 2.80 5.11
N ASP A 113 -7.29 3.96 4.52
CA ASP A 113 -6.65 5.23 4.92
C ASP A 113 -7.05 5.67 6.35
N VAL A 114 -8.28 5.40 6.79
CA VAL A 114 -8.72 5.62 8.18
C VAL A 114 -7.98 4.73 9.18
N PHE A 115 -7.66 3.47 8.83
CA PHE A 115 -6.87 2.59 9.69
C PHE A 115 -5.47 3.18 9.95
N TYR A 116 -4.76 3.64 8.90
CA TYR A 116 -3.43 4.24 9.04
C TYR A 116 -3.41 5.56 9.81
N ARG A 117 -4.46 6.38 9.68
CA ARG A 117 -4.65 7.59 10.50
C ARG A 117 -4.71 7.29 12.00
N SER A 118 -5.04 6.05 12.42
CA SER A 118 -5.08 5.67 13.85
C SER A 118 -3.69 5.44 14.46
N LYS A 119 -2.75 4.81 13.71
CA LYS A 119 -1.36 4.61 14.15
C LYS A 119 -0.44 5.80 13.85
N GLY A 120 -0.82 6.70 12.93
CA GLY A 120 0.01 7.86 12.53
C GLY A 120 1.18 7.49 11.60
N LEU A 121 1.10 6.32 10.97
CA LEU A 121 2.01 5.82 9.94
C LEU A 121 1.17 5.44 8.73
N GLN A 122 1.41 6.08 7.59
CA GLN A 122 0.93 5.59 6.30
C GLN A 122 1.89 4.51 5.80
N PRO A 123 1.41 3.46 5.11
CA PRO A 123 2.30 2.58 4.36
C PRO A 123 2.98 3.41 3.29
N LEU A 124 4.29 3.24 3.16
CA LEU A 124 5.10 3.98 2.20
C LEU A 124 4.96 3.37 0.81
N TYR A 125 3.78 3.56 0.23
CA TYR A 125 3.38 3.01 -1.05
C TYR A 125 4.37 3.44 -2.13
N THR A 126 5.10 2.48 -2.70
CA THR A 126 6.24 2.79 -3.57
C THR A 126 5.73 2.98 -4.98
N VAL A 127 5.77 4.21 -5.50
CA VAL A 127 5.34 4.51 -6.87
C VAL A 127 6.45 4.10 -7.85
N ILE A 128 6.10 3.18 -8.75
CA ILE A 128 6.91 2.65 -9.83
C ILE A 128 6.47 3.27 -11.15
N GLU A 129 7.43 3.72 -11.95
CA GLU A 129 7.22 4.13 -13.34
C GLU A 129 7.63 3.01 -14.28
N LEU A 130 6.70 2.50 -15.08
CA LEU A 130 6.96 1.53 -16.14
C LEU A 130 7.29 2.26 -17.44
N SER A 131 8.52 2.07 -17.93
CA SER A 131 8.97 2.49 -19.26
C SER A 131 8.89 1.29 -20.22
N LEU A 132 8.33 1.49 -21.41
CA LEU A 132 8.05 0.41 -22.35
C LEU A 132 8.83 0.59 -23.67
N SER A 133 9.24 -0.54 -24.24
CA SER A 133 9.65 -0.63 -25.66
C SER A 133 9.23 -1.97 -26.24
N ALA A 134 9.19 -2.10 -27.55
CA ALA A 134 8.98 -3.39 -28.21
C ALA A 134 10.00 -3.60 -29.33
N SER A 135 10.17 -4.86 -29.75
CA SER A 135 11.05 -5.20 -30.87
C SER A 135 10.48 -6.33 -31.72
N LYS A 136 10.72 -6.24 -33.02
CA LYS A 136 10.29 -7.19 -34.06
C LYS A 136 8.78 -7.47 -34.00
N LEU A 137 7.98 -6.43 -33.76
CA LEU A 137 6.53 -6.52 -33.86
C LEU A 137 6.14 -7.06 -35.23
N ARG A 138 5.03 -7.81 -35.27
CA ARG A 138 4.42 -8.22 -36.52
C ARG A 138 3.84 -6.98 -37.21
N ASP A 139 4.27 -6.75 -38.45
CA ASP A 139 3.61 -5.79 -39.34
C ASP A 139 2.20 -6.29 -39.68
N LEU A 140 1.20 -5.44 -39.50
CA LEU A 140 -0.19 -5.68 -39.92
C LEU A 140 -0.57 -4.82 -41.13
N ASP A 141 0.21 -3.78 -41.42
CA ASP A 141 0.00 -2.86 -42.52
C ASP A 141 0.36 -3.44 -43.90
N ILE A 142 -0.26 -2.88 -44.94
CA ILE A 142 -0.08 -3.31 -46.35
C ILE A 142 0.86 -2.38 -47.13
N MET A 143 0.94 -1.09 -46.75
CA MET A 143 1.72 -0.06 -47.48
C MET A 143 2.61 0.83 -46.59
N SER A 144 2.48 0.71 -45.28
CA SER A 144 3.26 1.39 -44.24
C SER A 144 3.93 0.34 -43.34
N LYS A 145 4.47 0.76 -42.20
CA LYS A 145 4.65 -0.13 -41.05
C LYS A 145 3.62 0.23 -40.01
N SER A 146 3.23 -0.75 -39.20
CA SER A 146 2.44 -0.55 -37.98
C SER A 146 2.81 0.71 -37.18
N ASP A 147 1.78 1.36 -36.64
CA ASP A 147 1.79 2.55 -35.79
C ASP A 147 1.45 2.14 -34.32
N PRO A 148 2.35 1.48 -33.57
CA PRO A 148 1.99 0.79 -32.33
C PRO A 148 1.78 1.68 -31.09
N MET A 149 0.82 1.25 -30.27
CA MET A 149 0.51 1.73 -28.92
C MET A 149 0.49 0.54 -27.94
N ALA A 150 1.03 0.71 -26.73
CA ALA A 150 0.92 -0.26 -25.65
C ALA A 150 -0.12 0.17 -24.61
N VAL A 151 -0.89 -0.79 -24.10
CA VAL A 151 -1.88 -0.62 -23.03
C VAL A 151 -1.56 -1.58 -21.89
N VAL A 152 -1.54 -1.07 -20.67
CA VAL A 152 -1.22 -1.83 -19.45
C VAL A 152 -2.48 -2.01 -18.62
N TYR A 153 -2.74 -3.26 -18.22
CA TYR A 153 -3.83 -3.65 -17.34
C TYR A 153 -3.29 -4.28 -16.06
N ALA A 154 -3.90 -3.97 -14.91
CA ALA A 154 -3.79 -4.77 -13.71
C ALA A 154 -4.87 -5.85 -13.71
N LYS A 155 -4.55 -7.05 -13.23
CA LYS A 155 -5.52 -8.15 -13.09
C LYS A 155 -5.93 -8.32 -11.63
N ASN A 156 -7.18 -8.00 -11.30
CA ASN A 156 -7.68 -8.09 -9.93
C ASN A 156 -7.90 -9.55 -9.47
N LYS A 157 -8.19 -9.76 -8.17
CA LYS A 157 -8.43 -11.11 -7.58
C LYS A 157 -9.61 -11.88 -8.22
N LYS A 158 -10.52 -11.22 -8.95
CA LYS A 158 -11.63 -11.84 -9.72
C LYS A 158 -11.24 -12.19 -11.16
N GLY A 159 -9.99 -11.93 -11.55
CA GLY A 159 -9.46 -12.14 -12.89
C GLY A 159 -9.84 -11.07 -13.92
N ILE A 160 -10.54 -10.00 -13.50
CA ILE A 160 -10.94 -8.89 -14.35
C ILE A 160 -9.72 -8.01 -14.62
N LEU A 161 -9.62 -7.48 -15.84
CA LEU A 161 -8.59 -6.54 -16.26
C LEU A 161 -9.07 -5.10 -16.07
N GLU A 162 -8.32 -4.32 -15.31
CA GLU A 162 -8.53 -2.89 -15.05
C GLU A 162 -7.42 -2.10 -15.76
N GLU A 163 -7.77 -1.13 -16.59
CA GLU A 163 -6.79 -0.37 -17.40
C GLU A 163 -6.03 0.64 -16.53
N VAL A 164 -4.70 0.51 -16.48
CA VAL A 164 -3.81 1.37 -15.67
C VAL A 164 -3.29 2.54 -16.50
N GLY A 165 -3.05 2.33 -17.79
CA GLY A 165 -2.62 3.40 -18.69
C GLY A 165 -2.32 2.94 -20.11
N ARG A 166 -2.11 3.93 -20.97
CA ARG A 166 -1.72 3.79 -22.38
C ARG A 166 -0.47 4.62 -22.65
N THR A 167 0.36 4.17 -23.58
CA THR A 167 1.42 5.00 -24.15
C THR A 167 0.86 6.02 -25.14
N GLU A 168 1.74 6.83 -25.73
CA GLU A 168 1.49 7.43 -27.04
C GLU A 168 1.51 6.39 -28.17
N VAL A 169 1.14 6.81 -29.37
CA VAL A 169 1.32 6.06 -30.62
C VAL A 169 2.68 6.41 -31.21
N ILE A 170 3.49 5.42 -31.60
CA ILE A 170 4.75 5.64 -32.32
C ILE A 170 4.55 5.32 -33.78
N MET A 171 4.63 6.32 -34.66
CA MET A 171 4.37 6.08 -36.08
C MET A 171 5.46 5.23 -36.76
N ASN A 172 5.01 4.28 -37.58
CA ASN A 172 5.74 3.52 -38.59
C ASN A 172 6.96 2.76 -38.04
N SER A 173 6.77 2.04 -36.92
CA SER A 173 7.85 1.36 -36.20
C SER A 173 7.47 -0.03 -35.67
N LEU A 174 8.16 -1.05 -36.18
CA LEU A 174 8.13 -2.40 -35.60
C LEU A 174 9.05 -2.57 -34.37
N ASN A 175 9.72 -1.49 -33.94
CA ASN A 175 10.59 -1.46 -32.77
C ASN A 175 10.39 -0.15 -31.97
N PRO A 176 9.18 0.12 -31.44
CA PRO A 176 8.87 1.36 -30.74
C PRO A 176 9.62 1.45 -29.40
N ILE A 177 9.96 2.67 -29.01
CA ILE A 177 10.40 3.03 -27.66
C ILE A 177 9.47 4.15 -27.24
N TRP A 178 8.61 3.89 -26.25
CA TRP A 178 7.60 4.86 -25.81
C TRP A 178 8.17 5.78 -24.72
N ILE A 179 7.84 7.06 -24.82
CA ILE A 179 8.24 8.14 -23.92
C ILE A 179 7.27 8.21 -22.73
N GLN A 180 5.97 7.96 -22.94
CA GLN A 180 4.98 7.98 -21.87
C GLN A 180 5.18 6.79 -20.92
N LYS A 181 5.74 7.06 -19.74
CA LYS A 181 5.77 6.09 -18.64
C LYS A 181 4.37 5.87 -18.07
N ILE A 182 4.10 4.66 -17.57
CA ILE A 182 2.84 4.29 -16.91
C ILE A 182 3.13 4.05 -15.42
N SER A 183 2.48 4.80 -14.53
CA SER A 183 2.72 4.71 -13.09
C SER A 183 1.89 3.59 -12.46
N VAL A 184 2.50 2.80 -11.58
CA VAL A 184 1.88 1.73 -10.80
C VAL A 184 2.29 1.87 -9.34
N VAL A 185 1.36 1.66 -8.41
CA VAL A 185 1.70 1.56 -6.99
C VAL A 185 2.17 0.13 -6.70
N PHE A 186 3.39 -0.02 -6.19
CA PHE A 186 3.90 -1.31 -5.72
C PHE A 186 3.41 -1.59 -4.29
N HIS A 187 2.79 -2.76 -4.15
CA HIS A 187 2.35 -3.36 -2.90
C HIS A 187 3.15 -4.64 -2.68
N PHE A 188 3.96 -4.69 -1.63
CA PHE A 188 4.78 -5.85 -1.32
C PHE A 188 3.90 -7.06 -0.97
N GLU A 189 2.84 -6.79 -0.22
CA GLU A 189 1.85 -7.70 0.35
C GLU A 189 0.80 -8.21 -0.64
N ILE A 190 0.95 -7.93 -1.94
CA ILE A 190 0.01 -8.31 -3.00
C ILE A 190 0.76 -8.87 -4.21
N VAL A 191 0.39 -10.07 -4.68
CA VAL A 191 0.76 -10.52 -6.04
C VAL A 191 0.01 -9.62 -7.02
N GLN A 192 0.73 -8.76 -7.75
CA GLN A 192 0.17 -7.81 -8.72
C GLN A 192 0.43 -8.27 -10.17
N PRO A 193 -0.49 -9.00 -10.84
CA PRO A 193 -0.30 -9.46 -12.21
C PRO A 193 -0.63 -8.32 -13.19
N LEU A 194 0.32 -8.05 -14.08
CA LEU A 194 0.18 -7.05 -15.15
C LEU A 194 0.01 -7.76 -16.50
N VAL A 195 -0.87 -7.22 -17.34
CA VAL A 195 -1.08 -7.65 -18.73
C VAL A 195 -0.81 -6.48 -19.66
N PHE A 196 0.13 -6.69 -20.57
CA PHE A 196 0.57 -5.71 -21.56
C PHE A 196 -0.01 -6.10 -22.92
N LYS A 197 -0.79 -5.22 -23.54
CA LYS A 197 -1.37 -5.46 -24.88
C LYS A 197 -0.82 -4.43 -25.85
N VAL A 198 -0.37 -4.89 -27.01
CA VAL A 198 0.11 -4.02 -28.09
C VAL A 198 -0.95 -4.00 -29.19
N TYR A 199 -1.35 -2.78 -29.56
CA TYR A 199 -2.28 -2.48 -30.63
C TYR A 199 -1.57 -1.71 -31.73
N ASP A 200 -2.04 -1.89 -32.95
CA ASP A 200 -1.70 -1.12 -34.13
C ASP A 200 -2.84 -0.11 -34.36
N VAL A 201 -2.51 1.19 -34.44
CA VAL A 201 -3.52 2.27 -34.43
C VAL A 201 -3.70 2.79 -35.84
N ASP A 202 -4.88 2.59 -36.43
CA ASP A 202 -5.17 3.04 -37.79
C ASP A 202 -4.93 4.55 -37.94
N THR A 203 -4.12 4.90 -38.94
CA THR A 203 -3.75 6.26 -39.37
C THR A 203 -4.88 7.30 -39.29
N LYS A 204 -6.14 6.93 -39.53
CA LYS A 204 -7.31 7.82 -39.43
C LYS A 204 -7.53 8.39 -38.01
N TYR A 205 -7.01 7.73 -36.98
CA TYR A 205 -7.14 8.14 -35.58
C TYR A 205 -5.96 8.99 -35.04
N HIS A 206 -4.90 9.24 -35.81
CA HIS A 206 -3.69 9.94 -35.34
C HIS A 206 -3.92 11.34 -34.74
N ASN A 207 -5.05 11.99 -35.03
CA ASN A 207 -5.41 13.30 -34.48
C ASN A 207 -6.20 13.22 -33.16
N LEU A 208 -6.46 12.02 -32.62
CA LEU A 208 -7.17 11.80 -31.36
C LEU A 208 -6.19 11.58 -30.20
N SER A 209 -6.60 11.96 -28.99
CA SER A 209 -5.89 11.54 -27.77
C SER A 209 -6.00 10.02 -27.61
N THR A 210 -4.94 9.34 -27.19
CA THR A 210 -4.95 7.87 -26.97
C THR A 210 -5.99 7.41 -25.95
N LYS A 211 -6.42 8.32 -25.05
CA LYS A 211 -7.52 8.12 -24.10
C LYS A 211 -8.92 8.04 -24.75
N MET A 212 -9.07 8.49 -26.00
CA MET A 212 -10.33 8.51 -26.75
C MET A 212 -10.47 7.36 -27.76
N LEU A 213 -9.42 6.56 -27.97
CA LEU A 213 -9.45 5.42 -28.90
C LEU A 213 -10.28 4.25 -28.32
N ASP A 214 -11.26 3.74 -29.06
CA ASP A 214 -11.83 2.42 -28.75
C ASP A 214 -10.87 1.33 -29.26
N LEU A 215 -10.37 0.51 -28.32
CA LEU A 215 -9.45 -0.60 -28.56
C LEU A 215 -10.11 -1.78 -29.30
N LYS A 216 -11.41 -1.72 -29.59
CA LYS A 216 -12.11 -2.63 -30.51
C LYS A 216 -11.95 -2.23 -31.98
N GLU A 217 -11.65 -0.96 -32.25
CA GLU A 217 -11.47 -0.42 -33.61
C GLU A 217 -9.99 -0.34 -34.03
N GLN A 218 -9.08 -0.74 -33.14
CA GLN A 218 -7.63 -0.82 -33.39
C GLN A 218 -7.22 -2.28 -33.63
N ASP A 219 -6.24 -2.50 -34.49
CA ASP A 219 -5.76 -3.85 -34.80
C ASP A 219 -4.89 -4.40 -33.66
N TYR A 220 -4.99 -5.71 -33.42
CA TYR A 220 -4.39 -6.34 -32.24
C TYR A 220 -3.13 -7.11 -32.62
N VAL A 221 -1.97 -6.66 -32.12
CA VAL A 221 -0.67 -7.25 -32.41
C VAL A 221 -0.39 -8.45 -31.49
N GLY A 222 -0.64 -8.32 -30.19
CA GLY A 222 -0.43 -9.40 -29.22
C GLY A 222 -0.44 -8.94 -27.76
N GLU A 223 -0.38 -9.89 -26.82
CA GLU A 223 -0.31 -9.62 -25.38
C GLU A 223 0.79 -10.42 -24.68
N ALA A 224 1.26 -9.91 -23.54
CA ALA A 224 2.18 -10.57 -22.63
C ALA A 224 1.78 -10.30 -21.17
N ASN A 225 2.21 -11.16 -20.24
CA ASN A 225 1.87 -11.03 -18.82
C ASN A 225 3.05 -11.43 -17.92
N CYS A 226 3.13 -10.80 -16.75
CA CYS A 226 4.03 -11.13 -15.63
C CYS A 226 3.45 -10.56 -14.32
N VAL A 227 4.10 -10.81 -13.19
CA VAL A 227 3.83 -10.13 -11.91
C VAL A 227 4.83 -8.99 -11.74
N LEU A 228 4.40 -7.84 -11.19
CA LEU A 228 5.28 -6.68 -10.99
C LEU A 228 6.55 -7.01 -10.18
N SER A 229 6.44 -7.88 -9.17
CA SER A 229 7.57 -8.37 -8.37
C SER A 229 8.64 -9.07 -9.22
N GLU A 230 8.27 -9.83 -10.25
CA GLU A 230 9.21 -10.51 -11.16
C GLU A 230 10.08 -9.54 -11.98
N ILE A 231 9.61 -8.30 -12.18
CA ILE A 231 10.39 -7.21 -12.78
C ILE A 231 11.26 -6.54 -11.71
N MET A 232 10.69 -6.24 -10.53
CA MET A 232 11.40 -5.52 -9.47
C MET A 232 12.55 -6.31 -8.83
N THR A 233 12.51 -7.65 -8.88
CA THR A 233 13.60 -8.53 -8.40
C THR A 233 14.74 -8.69 -9.41
N GLN A 234 14.57 -8.28 -10.68
CA GLN A 234 15.66 -8.27 -11.64
C GLN A 234 16.69 -7.18 -11.28
N ARG A 235 17.98 -7.52 -11.35
CA ARG A 235 19.06 -6.54 -11.18
C ARG A 235 19.08 -5.44 -12.26
N SER A 236 18.53 -5.73 -13.44
CA SER A 236 18.28 -4.75 -14.51
C SER A 236 17.01 -3.92 -14.29
N ARG A 237 16.14 -4.33 -13.36
CA ARG A 237 14.71 -3.97 -13.24
C ARG A 237 14.00 -3.95 -14.59
N SER A 238 14.35 -4.89 -15.46
CA SER A 238 13.94 -4.92 -16.85
C SER A 238 13.74 -6.35 -17.33
N MET A 239 12.60 -6.59 -17.99
CA MET A 239 12.17 -7.90 -18.46
C MET A 239 11.66 -7.82 -19.89
N THR A 240 12.10 -8.74 -20.76
CA THR A 240 11.60 -8.88 -22.14
C THR A 240 10.70 -10.10 -22.26
N LEU A 241 9.43 -9.88 -22.61
CA LEU A 241 8.41 -10.90 -22.80
C LEU A 241 8.09 -11.07 -24.29
N LYS A 242 7.80 -12.30 -24.72
CA LYS A 242 7.27 -12.58 -26.07
C LYS A 242 5.77 -12.27 -26.10
N LEU A 243 5.31 -11.60 -27.16
CA LEU A 243 3.90 -11.34 -27.39
C LEU A 243 3.20 -12.60 -27.93
N ARG A 244 1.96 -12.82 -27.49
CA ARG A 244 1.12 -13.98 -27.83
C ARG A 244 -0.21 -13.58 -28.46
N GLY A 245 -0.77 -14.49 -29.25
CA GLY A 245 -2.08 -14.33 -29.89
C GLY A 245 -3.23 -14.32 -28.88
N ARG A 246 -4.40 -13.81 -29.28
CA ARG A 246 -5.61 -13.95 -28.45
C ARG A 246 -5.85 -15.43 -28.15
N ASN A 247 -6.13 -15.76 -26.89
CA ASN A 247 -6.30 -17.12 -26.38
C ASN A 247 -5.05 -18.03 -26.49
N GLY A 248 -3.84 -17.46 -26.68
CA GLY A 248 -2.58 -18.22 -26.69
C GLY A 248 -2.34 -19.07 -27.95
N HIS A 249 -3.13 -18.90 -29.00
CA HIS A 249 -2.88 -19.50 -30.31
C HIS A 249 -1.95 -18.62 -31.15
N ASP A 250 -0.65 -18.90 -31.08
CA ASP A 250 0.39 -18.10 -31.73
C ASP A 250 0.51 -18.41 -33.24
N VAL A 251 -0.12 -17.57 -34.07
CA VAL A 251 -0.01 -17.63 -35.54
C VAL A 251 1.27 -16.92 -36.01
N GLY A 252 2.41 -17.48 -35.64
CA GLY A 252 3.75 -16.98 -35.95
C GLY A 252 4.35 -16.06 -34.87
N ASN A 253 5.49 -15.44 -35.17
CA ASN A 253 6.15 -14.50 -34.25
C ASN A 253 5.43 -13.14 -34.26
N LEU A 254 4.91 -12.73 -33.11
CA LEU A 254 4.24 -11.44 -32.92
C LEU A 254 5.18 -10.35 -32.37
N GLY A 255 6.43 -10.73 -32.07
CA GLY A 255 7.45 -9.84 -31.50
C GLY A 255 7.59 -9.97 -30.00
N SER A 256 8.15 -8.94 -29.39
CA SER A 256 8.45 -8.90 -27.95
C SER A 256 8.29 -7.50 -27.39
N ILE A 257 7.82 -7.41 -26.14
CA ILE A 257 7.77 -6.17 -25.36
C ILE A 257 8.81 -6.25 -24.24
N THR A 258 9.51 -5.15 -23.99
CA THR A 258 10.43 -4.98 -22.87
C THR A 258 9.85 -3.95 -21.91
N ILE A 259 9.75 -4.33 -20.64
CA ILE A 259 9.23 -3.53 -19.55
C ILE A 259 10.39 -3.22 -18.62
N ARG A 260 10.67 -1.93 -18.39
CA ARG A 260 11.65 -1.47 -17.40
C ARG A 260 10.95 -0.67 -16.31
N ALA A 261 11.18 -1.04 -15.06
CA ALA A 261 10.54 -0.47 -13.90
C ALA A 261 11.52 0.36 -13.07
N GLU A 262 11.18 1.63 -12.81
CA GLU A 262 12.00 2.55 -12.02
C GLU A 262 11.19 3.08 -10.83
N GLU A 263 11.81 3.22 -9.66
CA GLU A 263 11.18 3.89 -8.53
C GLU A 263 11.24 5.41 -8.71
N THR A 264 10.17 6.10 -8.34
CA THR A 264 10.20 7.58 -8.25
C THR A 264 11.22 8.05 -7.20
N ILE A 265 11.98 9.10 -7.51
CA ILE A 265 13.01 9.68 -6.62
C ILE A 265 12.43 10.07 -5.24
N ALA A 266 11.15 10.44 -5.20
CA ALA A 266 10.42 10.77 -3.97
C ALA A 266 10.29 9.61 -2.97
N SER A 267 10.42 8.35 -3.39
CA SER A 267 10.44 7.20 -2.47
C SER A 267 11.74 7.09 -1.66
N LYS A 268 12.82 7.71 -2.13
CA LYS A 268 14.19 7.54 -1.60
C LYS A 268 14.70 8.76 -0.83
N MET A 269 14.33 9.96 -1.28
CA MET A 269 14.78 11.20 -0.65
C MET A 269 14.07 11.42 0.69
N ALA A 270 14.86 11.57 1.75
CA ALA A 270 14.39 11.90 3.09
C ALA A 270 15.25 12.97 3.77
N VAL A 271 14.71 13.56 4.82
CA VAL A 271 15.38 14.56 5.65
C VAL A 271 15.49 14.03 7.07
N GLU A 272 16.71 13.92 7.56
CA GLU A 272 17.01 13.67 8.96
C GLU A 272 17.14 15.01 9.70
N MET A 273 16.44 15.15 10.82
CA MET A 273 16.45 16.37 11.63
C MET A 273 16.61 16.03 13.10
N ARG A 274 17.43 16.82 13.81
CA ARG A 274 17.46 16.83 15.28
C ARG A 274 16.74 18.06 15.79
N LEU A 275 15.64 17.85 16.50
CA LEU A 275 14.82 18.92 17.06
C LEU A 275 15.14 19.15 18.54
N ARG A 276 15.12 20.43 18.94
CA ARG A 276 15.22 20.87 20.34
C ARG A 276 14.16 21.92 20.61
N CYS A 277 13.55 21.91 21.79
CA CYS A 277 12.78 23.05 22.29
C CYS A 277 13.54 23.84 23.36
N SER A 278 13.09 25.06 23.64
CA SER A 278 13.46 25.78 24.86
C SER A 278 12.30 26.54 25.46
N ASN A 279 12.36 26.81 26.77
CA ASN A 279 11.41 27.62 27.53
C ASN A 279 9.94 27.21 27.33
N LEU A 280 9.65 25.90 27.30
CA LEU A 280 8.28 25.40 27.18
C LEU A 280 7.40 25.82 28.37
N ASP A 281 6.13 26.14 28.10
CA ASP A 281 5.14 26.45 29.12
C ASP A 281 4.77 25.17 29.90
N ASN A 282 5.30 25.00 31.11
CA ASN A 282 4.94 23.88 32.01
C ASN A 282 3.42 23.79 32.22
N LYS A 283 2.83 22.60 32.08
CA LYS A 283 1.41 22.35 32.39
C LYS A 283 1.21 21.65 33.73
N ASP A 284 2.27 21.03 34.25
CA ASP A 284 2.25 20.28 35.49
C ASP A 284 2.24 21.15 36.75
N ARG A 285 1.73 20.59 37.84
CA ARG A 285 1.61 21.27 39.15
C ARG A 285 2.75 20.97 40.12
N PHE A 286 3.33 19.77 40.04
CA PHE A 286 4.33 19.27 41.00
C PHE A 286 5.60 18.74 40.32
N SER A 287 5.58 18.65 39.00
CA SER A 287 6.64 18.18 38.10
C SER A 287 6.91 19.26 37.04
N LYS A 288 7.90 19.01 36.18
CA LYS A 288 7.93 19.63 34.85
C LYS A 288 7.20 18.71 33.89
N SER A 289 6.56 19.29 32.87
CA SER A 289 6.04 18.58 31.70
C SER A 289 7.00 17.50 31.15
N ASP A 290 6.41 16.45 30.59
CA ASP A 290 7.04 15.34 29.88
C ASP A 290 6.81 15.52 28.36
N PRO A 291 7.50 16.44 27.67
CA PRO A 291 7.15 16.81 26.29
C PRO A 291 7.50 15.77 25.21
N PHE A 292 6.64 15.70 24.20
CA PHE A 292 6.91 15.11 22.88
C PHE A 292 6.40 16.04 21.75
N LEU A 293 6.83 15.78 20.51
CA LEU A 293 6.30 16.44 19.31
C LEU A 293 5.45 15.47 18.47
N ARG A 294 4.38 16.01 17.87
CA ARG A 294 3.65 15.41 16.75
C ARG A 294 3.81 16.32 15.53
N ILE A 295 4.25 15.76 14.41
CA ILE A 295 4.38 16.46 13.12
C ILE A 295 3.30 15.92 12.20
N SER A 296 2.49 16.81 11.64
CA SER A 296 1.32 16.48 10.82
C SER A 296 1.35 17.24 9.49
N ARG A 297 1.10 16.55 8.37
CA ARG A 297 0.92 17.13 7.04
C ARG A 297 -0.45 17.82 6.94
N VAL A 298 -0.50 19.05 6.45
CA VAL A 298 -1.77 19.70 6.06
C VAL A 298 -2.25 19.10 4.74
N VAL A 299 -3.56 18.87 4.62
CA VAL A 299 -4.21 18.37 3.40
C VAL A 299 -5.43 19.23 3.07
N GLU A 300 -5.74 19.38 1.79
CA GLU A 300 -6.82 20.25 1.30
C GLU A 300 -8.22 19.86 1.82
N THR A 301 -8.43 18.58 2.12
CA THR A 301 -9.74 17.99 2.41
C THR A 301 -10.12 17.94 3.89
N GLY A 302 -9.31 18.48 4.82
CA GLY A 302 -9.71 18.61 6.22
C GLY A 302 -8.57 18.60 7.25
N SER A 303 -8.71 17.76 8.28
CA SER A 303 -7.78 17.72 9.42
C SER A 303 -6.36 17.30 9.02
N PRO A 304 -5.31 17.91 9.61
CA PRO A 304 -3.93 17.49 9.39
C PRO A 304 -3.70 16.00 9.71
N ILE A 305 -2.93 15.32 8.88
CA ILE A 305 -2.62 13.89 9.01
C ILE A 305 -1.28 13.76 9.73
N PRO A 306 -1.18 13.09 10.90
CA PRO A 306 0.09 12.81 11.55
C PRO A 306 1.02 12.01 10.65
N ILE A 307 2.29 12.41 10.56
CA ILE A 307 3.33 11.76 9.75
C ILE A 307 4.58 11.37 10.55
N CYS A 308 4.80 11.98 11.72
CA CYS A 308 5.93 11.64 12.60
C CYS A 308 5.61 12.02 14.06
N LYS A 309 6.19 11.29 15.02
CA LYS A 309 6.10 11.55 16.46
C LYS A 309 7.47 11.29 17.10
N THR A 310 7.89 12.12 18.06
CA THR A 310 9.13 11.88 18.83
C THR A 310 8.88 10.96 20.04
N GLU A 311 9.95 10.53 20.70
CA GLU A 311 9.87 10.03 22.06
C GLU A 311 9.39 11.12 23.04
N VAL A 312 8.93 10.66 24.21
CA VAL A 312 8.65 11.50 25.39
C VAL A 312 9.95 11.76 26.13
N VAL A 313 10.22 13.01 26.50
CA VAL A 313 11.41 13.40 27.28
C VAL A 313 10.97 13.90 28.66
N ASN A 314 11.07 13.04 29.66
CA ASN A 314 10.46 13.31 30.97
C ASN A 314 11.07 14.53 31.69
N ASN A 315 10.19 15.30 32.34
CA ASN A 315 10.46 16.39 33.27
C ASN A 315 11.42 17.46 32.71
N ASN A 316 11.14 17.92 31.50
CA ASN A 316 12.00 18.81 30.75
C ASN A 316 11.24 19.95 30.05
N LEU A 317 11.75 21.18 30.13
CA LEU A 317 11.19 22.35 29.44
C LEU A 317 12.08 22.84 28.29
N ASP A 318 13.25 22.21 28.13
CA ASP A 318 14.23 22.45 27.07
C ASP A 318 14.67 21.11 26.43
N PRO A 319 13.72 20.25 25.99
CA PRO A 319 14.00 18.90 25.51
C PRO A 319 14.80 18.88 24.20
N VAL A 320 15.74 17.95 24.12
CA VAL A 320 16.43 17.54 22.89
C VAL A 320 16.00 16.12 22.57
N TRP A 321 15.38 15.90 21.43
CA TRP A 321 14.99 14.56 20.98
C TRP A 321 16.13 13.89 20.20
N LYS A 322 15.99 12.57 19.98
CA LYS A 322 16.78 11.83 18.99
C LYS A 322 16.55 12.40 17.58
N PRO A 323 17.49 12.17 16.64
CA PRO A 323 17.24 12.45 15.23
C PRO A 323 16.00 11.69 14.74
N LEU A 324 15.10 12.40 14.07
CA LEU A 324 13.96 11.84 13.36
C LEU A 324 14.18 11.96 11.86
N CYS A 325 13.61 11.04 11.08
CA CYS A 325 13.73 11.03 9.62
C CYS A 325 12.34 11.02 8.98
N ILE A 326 12.11 11.92 8.02
CA ILE A 326 10.83 12.05 7.30
C ILE A 326 11.14 12.00 5.80
N ASN A 327 10.43 11.16 5.05
CA ASN A 327 10.64 11.02 3.61
C ASN A 327 9.77 11.97 2.78
N THR A 328 10.12 12.11 1.49
CA THR A 328 9.42 13.00 0.55
C THR A 328 7.97 12.58 0.31
N GLN A 329 7.59 11.31 0.51
CA GLN A 329 6.19 10.89 0.40
C GLN A 329 5.34 11.41 1.58
N GLN A 330 5.88 11.37 2.79
CA GLN A 330 5.24 11.88 4.01
C GLN A 330 5.03 13.40 3.96
N TYR A 331 6.01 14.18 3.51
CA TYR A 331 5.86 15.65 3.41
C TYR A 331 5.38 16.15 2.04
N VAL A 332 5.37 15.33 0.99
CA VAL A 332 5.02 15.63 -0.42
C VAL A 332 6.00 16.57 -1.13
N SER A 333 6.22 17.78 -0.62
CA SER A 333 7.19 18.74 -1.15
C SER A 333 7.81 19.56 -0.02
N LYS A 334 8.97 20.21 -0.26
CA LYS A 334 9.64 20.95 0.83
C LYS A 334 8.84 22.14 1.33
N ASP A 335 8.00 22.72 0.47
CA ASP A 335 7.16 23.89 0.77
C ASP A 335 5.79 23.54 1.36
N ASN A 336 5.39 22.26 1.31
CA ASN A 336 4.09 21.81 1.79
C ASN A 336 3.91 22.10 3.30
N PRO A 337 2.79 22.70 3.75
CA PRO A 337 2.61 23.06 5.14
C PRO A 337 2.57 21.85 6.08
N LEU A 338 3.36 21.93 7.14
CA LEU A 338 3.40 21.02 8.27
C LEU A 338 2.95 21.75 9.54
N VAL A 339 2.15 21.06 10.36
CA VAL A 339 1.82 21.49 11.73
C VAL A 339 2.65 20.68 12.70
N ILE A 340 3.43 21.37 13.54
CA ILE A 340 4.25 20.77 14.60
C ILE A 340 3.60 21.13 15.94
N GLU A 341 3.09 20.13 16.64
CA GLU A 341 2.43 20.28 17.93
C GLU A 341 3.34 19.71 19.02
N CYS A 342 3.66 20.52 20.02
CA CYS A 342 4.33 20.06 21.23
C CYS A 342 3.26 19.73 22.28
N PHE A 343 3.29 18.51 22.81
CA PHE A 343 2.34 17.98 23.78
C PHE A 343 3.05 17.57 25.06
N ASP A 344 2.36 17.74 26.18
CA ASP A 344 2.69 17.16 27.47
C ASP A 344 2.13 15.73 27.54
N PHE A 345 2.97 14.75 27.85
CA PHE A 345 2.52 13.37 27.98
C PHE A 345 1.65 13.19 29.22
N ASN A 346 0.68 12.28 29.13
CA ASN A 346 -0.23 11.92 30.21
C ASN A 346 -0.52 10.42 30.10
N SER A 347 -0.35 9.67 31.18
CA SER A 347 -0.53 8.21 31.21
C SER A 347 -1.98 7.74 30.97
N ASN A 348 -2.96 8.65 31.07
CA ASN A 348 -4.36 8.41 30.72
C ASN A 348 -4.68 8.66 29.23
N GLY A 349 -3.68 8.92 28.38
CA GLY A 349 -3.83 9.20 26.95
C GLY A 349 -4.30 10.62 26.59
N ASN A 350 -4.80 11.40 27.55
CA ASN A 350 -5.29 12.76 27.32
C ASN A 350 -4.14 13.79 27.39
N HIS A 351 -3.28 13.77 26.38
CA HIS A 351 -2.09 14.62 26.28
C HIS A 351 -2.44 16.12 26.17
N THR A 352 -1.75 16.98 26.91
CA THR A 352 -2.09 18.41 26.99
C THR A 352 -1.26 19.22 25.98
N LEU A 353 -1.88 20.00 25.11
CA LEU A 353 -1.15 20.82 24.14
C LEU A 353 -0.30 21.88 24.85
N ILE A 354 1.01 21.85 24.63
CA ILE A 354 1.96 22.87 25.08
C ILE A 354 1.92 24.07 24.13
N GLY A 355 2.01 23.81 22.82
CA GLY A 355 1.90 24.81 21.76
C GLY A 355 1.97 24.20 20.35
N LYS A 356 1.51 24.97 19.37
CA LYS A 356 1.47 24.68 17.92
C LYS A 356 2.52 25.52 17.19
N LEU A 357 3.08 25.02 16.09
CA LEU A 357 3.80 25.80 15.09
C LEU A 357 3.33 25.34 13.70
N GLN A 358 3.24 26.26 12.74
CA GLN A 358 3.04 25.92 11.33
C GLN A 358 4.29 26.35 10.55
N THR A 359 4.83 25.45 9.73
CA THR A 359 6.08 25.64 8.98
C THR A 359 6.08 24.69 7.77
N SER A 360 7.22 24.44 7.14
CA SER A 360 7.44 23.40 6.14
C SER A 360 8.83 22.78 6.33
N ILE A 361 9.21 21.78 5.52
CA ILE A 361 10.58 21.26 5.52
C ILE A 361 11.57 22.37 5.14
N GLN A 362 11.24 23.18 4.12
CA GLN A 362 12.04 24.34 3.71
C GLN A 362 12.13 25.38 4.82
N GLY A 363 11.05 25.57 5.60
CA GLY A 363 11.04 26.39 6.80
C GLY A 363 12.00 25.87 7.88
N MET A 364 12.01 24.56 8.13
CA MET A 364 12.93 23.94 9.11
C MET A 364 14.40 23.99 8.65
N GLU A 365 14.68 23.80 7.36
CA GLU A 365 16.01 24.02 6.79
C GLU A 365 16.48 25.46 7.01
N ASN A 366 15.59 26.44 6.80
CA ASN A 366 15.91 27.85 6.99
C ASN A 366 16.17 28.18 8.48
N LEU A 367 15.43 27.58 9.42
CA LEU A 367 15.70 27.71 10.86
C LEU A 367 17.09 27.17 11.23
N TYR A 368 17.48 26.01 10.70
CA TYR A 368 18.80 25.41 10.88
C TYR A 368 19.91 26.30 10.30
N LYS A 369 19.80 26.68 9.02
CA LYS A 369 20.79 27.53 8.32
C LYS A 369 21.01 28.87 9.02
N ALA A 370 19.94 29.52 9.49
CA ALA A 370 20.00 30.78 10.22
C ALA A 370 20.33 30.63 11.72
N LYS A 371 20.31 29.40 12.27
CA LYS A 371 20.48 29.07 13.69
C LYS A 371 19.51 29.80 14.62
N VAL A 372 18.27 30.00 14.17
CA VAL A 372 17.19 30.70 14.90
C VAL A 372 16.08 29.74 15.32
N GLY A 373 15.40 30.07 16.42
CA GLY A 373 14.27 29.28 16.93
C GLY A 373 12.92 29.96 16.69
N ALA A 374 11.97 29.24 16.11
CA ALA A 374 10.60 29.68 15.87
C ALA A 374 9.76 29.56 17.16
N ASN A 375 8.96 30.59 17.47
CA ASN A 375 8.06 30.54 18.64
C ASN A 375 6.84 29.65 18.37
N PHE A 376 6.44 28.87 19.38
CA PHE A 376 5.12 28.24 19.37
C PHE A 376 4.00 29.28 19.57
N VAL A 377 2.79 28.90 19.17
CA VAL A 377 1.55 29.65 19.34
C VAL A 377 0.47 28.77 19.98
N ILE A 378 -0.60 29.39 20.49
CA ILE A 378 -1.82 28.69 20.94
C ILE A 378 -3.06 29.56 20.62
N PRO A 379 -4.23 28.98 20.29
CA PRO A 379 -5.44 29.77 20.06
C PRO A 379 -5.83 30.63 21.26
N SER A 380 -6.22 31.88 21.04
CA SER A 380 -6.61 32.79 22.11
C SER A 380 -7.99 32.44 22.67
N SER A 381 -8.09 32.34 24.00
CA SER A 381 -9.35 32.08 24.71
C SER A 381 -10.37 33.22 24.65
N ARG A 382 -10.02 34.37 24.05
CA ARG A 382 -10.92 35.53 23.90
C ARG A 382 -11.46 35.73 22.49
N HIS A 383 -10.73 35.31 21.46
CA HIS A 383 -11.15 35.34 20.05
C HIS A 383 -10.51 34.16 19.33
N LYS A 384 -11.32 33.28 18.72
CA LYS A 384 -10.84 32.03 18.10
C LYS A 384 -9.81 32.24 16.99
N ASP A 385 -9.90 33.37 16.29
CA ASP A 385 -9.11 33.66 15.08
C ASP A 385 -7.77 34.34 15.37
N ASN A 386 -7.47 34.65 16.65
CA ASN A 386 -6.20 35.25 17.06
C ASN A 386 -5.32 34.22 17.78
N GLU A 387 -4.09 34.02 17.30
CA GLU A 387 -3.11 33.15 17.93
C GLU A 387 -2.22 33.92 18.91
N LYS A 388 -2.00 33.37 20.11
CA LYS A 388 -1.10 33.92 21.13
C LYS A 388 0.29 33.29 20.96
N VAL A 389 1.30 34.11 20.65
CA VAL A 389 2.71 33.71 20.67
C VAL A 389 3.17 33.35 22.09
N LEU A 390 3.85 32.22 22.22
CA LEU A 390 4.39 31.67 23.48
C LEU A 390 5.87 32.01 23.64
N LYS A 391 6.40 31.86 24.88
CA LYS A 391 7.85 31.95 25.13
C LYS A 391 8.60 30.74 24.57
N GLY A 392 7.95 29.58 24.58
CA GLY A 392 8.51 28.34 24.05
C GLY A 392 8.91 28.46 22.57
N LYS A 393 10.09 27.94 22.23
CA LYS A 393 10.62 27.94 20.86
C LYS A 393 11.05 26.54 20.42
N LEU A 394 10.83 26.23 19.15
CA LEU A 394 11.42 25.09 18.43
C LEU A 394 12.71 25.53 17.72
N TYR A 395 13.73 24.69 17.78
CA TYR A 395 15.01 24.80 17.08
C TYR A 395 15.28 23.52 16.28
N VAL A 396 15.99 23.67 15.17
CA VAL A 396 16.56 22.56 14.39
C VAL A 396 18.06 22.61 14.61
N GLU A 397 18.63 21.61 15.29
CA GLU A 397 20.05 21.57 15.67
C GLU A 397 20.91 20.79 14.68
N GLY A 398 20.30 19.88 13.94
CA GLY A 398 20.88 19.18 12.81
C GLY A 398 19.81 19.01 11.73
N TYR A 399 20.22 19.13 10.47
CA TYR A 399 19.39 18.92 9.29
C TYR A 399 20.30 18.34 8.21
N GLU A 400 19.92 17.20 7.65
CA GLU A 400 20.69 16.50 6.60
C GLU A 400 19.72 15.83 5.61
N GLU A 401 19.91 16.07 4.32
CA GLU A 401 19.11 15.43 3.26
C GLU A 401 19.84 14.17 2.79
N LYS A 402 19.16 13.03 2.89
CA LYS A 402 19.72 11.70 2.65
C LYS A 402 18.94 11.01 1.54
N GLU A 403 19.67 10.45 0.57
CA GLU A 403 19.13 9.40 -0.28
C GLU A 403 19.14 8.11 0.55
N LEU A 404 17.96 7.60 0.89
CA LEU A 404 17.81 6.32 1.59
C LEU A 404 17.64 5.21 0.57
N TYR A 405 18.38 4.12 0.74
CA TYR A 405 18.06 2.87 0.05
C TYR A 405 16.63 2.44 0.41
N SER A 406 15.82 2.20 -0.62
CA SER A 406 14.48 1.63 -0.49
C SER A 406 14.55 0.12 -0.27
N PHE A 407 13.42 -0.51 0.04
CA PHE A 407 13.33 -1.97 0.11
C PHE A 407 13.74 -2.62 -1.23
N LEU A 408 13.29 -2.05 -2.35
CA LEU A 408 13.54 -2.58 -3.70
C LEU A 408 14.99 -2.38 -4.17
N ASP A 409 15.74 -1.44 -3.58
CA ASP A 409 17.19 -1.34 -3.78
C ASP A 409 17.93 -2.57 -3.27
N TYR A 410 17.62 -3.06 -2.07
CA TYR A 410 18.21 -4.30 -1.57
C TYR A 410 17.78 -5.49 -2.44
N ILE A 411 16.48 -5.67 -2.67
CA ILE A 411 15.95 -6.81 -3.44
C ILE A 411 16.57 -6.90 -4.84
N SER A 412 16.53 -5.82 -5.63
CA SER A 412 17.15 -5.81 -6.97
C SER A 412 18.69 -5.89 -6.96
N SER A 413 19.34 -5.66 -5.82
CA SER A 413 20.79 -5.91 -5.68
C SER A 413 21.15 -7.37 -5.37
N GLY A 414 20.17 -8.24 -5.14
CA GLY A 414 20.37 -9.64 -4.77
C GLY A 414 20.21 -9.95 -3.28
N PHE A 415 19.40 -9.17 -2.57
CA PHE A 415 18.86 -9.60 -1.27
C PHE A 415 17.57 -10.40 -1.47
N GLU A 416 17.41 -11.43 -0.66
CA GLU A 416 16.34 -12.42 -0.78
C GLU A 416 15.54 -12.51 0.53
N LEU A 417 14.25 -12.85 0.42
CA LEU A 417 13.37 -13.11 1.55
C LEU A 417 13.06 -14.61 1.65
N ASN A 418 13.89 -15.35 2.38
CA ASN A 418 13.75 -16.80 2.51
C ASN A 418 12.62 -17.17 3.49
N PHE A 419 11.66 -17.94 3.00
CA PHE A 419 10.45 -18.28 3.72
C PHE A 419 10.62 -19.56 4.54
N MET A 420 10.26 -19.50 5.82
CA MET A 420 10.25 -20.62 6.76
C MET A 420 8.84 -20.80 7.32
N VAL A 421 8.41 -22.03 7.55
CA VAL A 421 7.09 -22.33 8.14
C VAL A 421 7.22 -23.26 9.33
N ALA A 422 6.54 -22.92 10.43
CA ALA A 422 6.33 -23.75 11.62
C ALA A 422 4.83 -23.96 11.86
N VAL A 423 4.39 -25.21 11.82
CA VAL A 423 2.97 -25.59 11.98
C VAL A 423 2.74 -26.24 13.35
N ASP A 424 1.74 -25.76 14.07
CA ASP A 424 1.29 -26.40 15.32
C ASP A 424 0.71 -27.80 15.03
N PHE A 425 1.13 -28.81 15.80
CA PHE A 425 0.65 -30.19 15.76
C PHE A 425 0.16 -30.63 17.16
N THR A 426 -0.35 -29.70 17.97
CA THR A 426 -0.91 -29.99 19.29
C THR A 426 -2.36 -30.47 19.22
N ALA A 427 -2.78 -31.22 20.24
CA ALA A 427 -4.05 -31.95 20.27
C ALA A 427 -5.29 -31.06 20.45
N SER A 428 -5.13 -29.76 20.73
CA SER A 428 -6.22 -28.75 20.72
C SER A 428 -6.92 -28.68 19.36
N ASN A 429 -6.17 -28.86 18.28
CA ASN A 429 -6.66 -28.86 16.91
C ASN A 429 -7.68 -29.99 16.60
N GLY A 430 -7.74 -31.02 17.44
CA GLY A 430 -8.60 -32.20 17.27
C GLY A 430 -8.11 -33.16 16.18
N ASP A 431 -8.57 -34.41 16.25
CA ASP A 431 -8.21 -35.51 15.32
C ASP A 431 -8.37 -35.07 13.84
N PRO A 432 -7.30 -35.05 13.01
CA PRO A 432 -7.36 -34.57 11.62
C PRO A 432 -8.34 -35.33 10.72
N ARG A 433 -8.85 -36.48 11.15
CA ARG A 433 -9.88 -37.28 10.46
C ARG A 433 -11.31 -36.79 10.75
N SER A 434 -11.49 -35.95 11.77
CA SER A 434 -12.78 -35.33 12.08
C SER A 434 -13.01 -34.08 11.23
N PRO A 435 -14.19 -33.92 10.57
CA PRO A 435 -14.57 -32.67 9.90
C PRO A 435 -14.63 -31.42 10.80
N THR A 436 -14.48 -31.58 12.12
CA THR A 436 -14.40 -30.48 13.09
C THR A 436 -12.97 -30.09 13.46
N SER A 437 -11.95 -30.80 12.96
CA SER A 437 -10.54 -30.49 13.24
C SER A 437 -10.05 -29.30 12.41
N LEU A 438 -9.18 -28.49 13.01
CA LEU A 438 -8.52 -27.38 12.31
C LEU A 438 -7.51 -27.88 11.26
N HIS A 439 -7.05 -29.14 11.38
CA HIS A 439 -6.22 -29.83 10.40
C HIS A 439 -7.00 -30.65 9.36
N TYR A 440 -8.35 -30.68 9.41
CA TYR A 440 -9.16 -31.51 8.53
C TYR A 440 -8.83 -31.26 7.05
N ILE A 441 -8.50 -32.32 6.31
CA ILE A 441 -8.21 -32.26 4.86
C ILE A 441 -9.50 -32.55 4.09
N ASP A 442 -10.14 -31.50 3.58
CA ASP A 442 -11.42 -31.61 2.88
C ASP A 442 -11.26 -32.24 1.48
N TYR A 443 -11.93 -33.37 1.25
CA TYR A 443 -11.93 -34.09 -0.02
C TYR A 443 -12.48 -33.27 -1.21
N SER A 444 -13.19 -32.16 -0.97
CA SER A 444 -13.61 -31.22 -2.02
C SER A 444 -12.47 -30.31 -2.52
N GLY A 445 -11.29 -30.34 -1.88
CA GLY A 445 -10.18 -29.44 -2.16
C GLY A 445 -10.25 -28.10 -1.43
N ARG A 446 -11.26 -27.90 -0.57
CA ARG A 446 -11.34 -26.70 0.29
C ARG A 446 -10.20 -26.69 1.31
N LEU A 447 -9.38 -25.64 1.28
CA LEU A 447 -8.27 -25.48 2.21
C LEU A 447 -8.75 -25.20 3.64
N ASN A 448 -8.15 -25.85 4.64
CA ASN A 448 -8.32 -25.51 6.06
C ASN A 448 -7.50 -24.28 6.46
N ALA A 449 -7.64 -23.78 7.70
CA ALA A 449 -7.03 -22.51 8.12
C ALA A 449 -5.49 -22.49 8.03
N TYR A 450 -4.84 -23.61 8.38
CA TYR A 450 -3.38 -23.78 8.20
C TYR A 450 -2.99 -23.72 6.73
N GLN A 451 -3.70 -24.45 5.87
CA GLN A 451 -3.46 -24.44 4.42
C GLN A 451 -3.70 -23.07 3.78
N GLN A 452 -4.73 -22.34 4.23
CA GLN A 452 -4.99 -20.97 3.80
C GLN A 452 -3.80 -20.07 4.16
N ALA A 453 -3.34 -20.08 5.41
CA ALA A 453 -2.21 -19.26 5.85
C ALA A 453 -0.89 -19.59 5.10
N ILE A 454 -0.58 -20.87 4.89
CA ILE A 454 0.61 -21.31 4.13
C ILE A 454 0.55 -20.81 2.68
N MET A 455 -0.60 -20.97 2.01
CA MET A 455 -0.77 -20.52 0.62
C MET A 455 -0.77 -18.99 0.52
N GLU A 456 -1.58 -18.30 1.32
CA GLU A 456 -1.76 -16.85 1.26
C GLU A 456 -0.46 -16.08 1.51
N VAL A 457 0.33 -16.50 2.50
CA VAL A 457 1.64 -15.88 2.79
C VAL A 457 2.71 -16.36 1.79
N GLY A 458 2.77 -17.66 1.53
CA GLY A 458 3.78 -18.28 0.67
C GLY A 458 3.70 -17.80 -0.78
N GLU A 459 2.50 -17.60 -1.33
CA GLU A 459 2.31 -17.15 -2.71
C GLU A 459 2.89 -15.77 -2.99
N VAL A 460 2.98 -14.90 -1.98
CA VAL A 460 3.65 -13.59 -2.08
C VAL A 460 5.16 -13.74 -1.90
N ILE A 461 5.61 -14.35 -0.79
CA ILE A 461 7.03 -14.35 -0.42
C ILE A 461 7.88 -15.12 -1.44
N GLN A 462 7.34 -16.17 -2.08
CA GLN A 462 8.06 -16.96 -3.10
C GLN A 462 8.55 -16.19 -4.33
N PHE A 463 8.15 -14.92 -4.53
CA PHE A 463 8.70 -14.08 -5.60
C PHE A 463 10.02 -13.40 -5.22
N TYR A 464 10.36 -13.38 -3.93
CA TYR A 464 11.53 -12.70 -3.36
C TYR A 464 12.61 -13.68 -2.87
N ASP A 465 12.44 -14.98 -3.07
CA ASP A 465 13.46 -16.01 -2.89
C ASP A 465 13.83 -16.60 -4.26
N TYR A 466 15.13 -16.79 -4.52
CA TYR A 466 15.63 -17.26 -5.81
C TYR A 466 15.60 -18.79 -5.96
N ASP A 467 15.93 -19.54 -4.90
CA ASP A 467 16.00 -21.01 -4.94
C ASP A 467 14.66 -21.69 -4.59
N LYS A 468 13.77 -20.96 -3.92
CA LYS A 468 12.44 -21.38 -3.47
C LYS A 468 12.46 -22.63 -2.57
N ARG A 469 13.55 -22.83 -1.84
CA ARG A 469 13.71 -23.91 -0.85
C ARG A 469 13.38 -23.39 0.53
N PHE A 470 12.29 -23.91 1.08
CA PHE A 470 11.66 -23.36 2.28
C PHE A 470 11.79 -24.35 3.45
N PRO A 471 12.43 -23.96 4.58
CA PRO A 471 12.41 -24.75 5.80
C PRO A 471 10.99 -24.96 6.32
N ALA A 472 10.60 -26.20 6.55
CA ALA A 472 9.23 -26.57 6.90
C ALA A 472 9.18 -27.51 8.12
N TRP A 473 8.72 -26.98 9.26
CA TRP A 473 8.68 -27.66 10.55
C TRP A 473 7.27 -27.80 11.12
N GLY A 474 7.10 -28.79 12.00
CA GLY A 474 5.99 -28.89 12.93
C GLY A 474 6.46 -28.85 14.38
N PHE A 475 5.57 -28.52 15.32
CA PHE A 475 5.87 -28.49 16.75
C PHE A 475 4.70 -28.97 17.61
N GLY A 476 5.00 -29.53 18.79
CA GLY A 476 3.99 -30.09 19.69
C GLY A 476 3.42 -31.45 19.26
N GLY A 477 4.02 -32.08 18.25
CA GLY A 477 3.63 -33.39 17.75
C GLY A 477 4.41 -34.54 18.40
N LYS A 478 3.84 -35.74 18.39
CA LYS A 478 4.47 -36.99 18.83
C LYS A 478 4.86 -37.85 17.62
N LEU A 479 6.15 -38.15 17.52
CA LEU A 479 6.78 -38.85 16.40
C LEU A 479 6.57 -40.37 16.49
N TYR A 480 6.91 -41.09 15.41
CA TYR A 480 6.72 -42.54 15.28
C TYR A 480 7.49 -43.38 16.32
N ASP A 481 8.59 -42.85 16.86
CA ASP A 481 9.39 -43.46 17.92
C ASP A 481 8.78 -43.27 19.33
N GLY A 482 7.70 -42.48 19.42
CA GLY A 482 7.02 -42.13 20.66
C GLY A 482 7.59 -40.92 21.38
N SER A 483 8.61 -40.24 20.85
CA SER A 483 9.10 -38.96 21.37
C SER A 483 8.10 -37.83 21.06
N VAL A 484 8.07 -36.79 21.91
CA VAL A 484 7.36 -35.53 21.62
C VAL A 484 8.40 -34.53 21.15
N SER A 485 8.14 -33.86 20.03
CA SER A 485 9.03 -32.84 19.46
C SER A 485 8.31 -31.51 19.29
N HIS A 486 9.01 -30.43 19.65
CA HIS A 486 8.58 -29.05 19.43
C HIS A 486 9.41 -28.37 18.33
N CYS A 487 10.15 -29.14 17.53
CA CYS A 487 10.67 -28.76 16.22
C CYS A 487 11.04 -30.04 15.42
N PHE A 488 10.22 -30.44 14.45
CA PHE A 488 10.48 -31.60 13.57
C PHE A 488 10.23 -31.25 12.10
N ASN A 489 10.97 -31.83 11.16
CA ASN A 489 10.81 -31.55 9.73
C ASN A 489 9.48 -32.15 9.21
N LEU A 490 8.62 -31.34 8.57
CA LEU A 490 7.36 -31.82 7.97
C LEU A 490 7.62 -32.80 6.81
N SER A 491 8.79 -32.72 6.17
CA SER A 491 9.24 -33.66 5.14
C SER A 491 9.41 -35.10 5.65
N GLY A 492 9.48 -35.30 6.97
CA GLY A 492 9.86 -36.58 7.60
C GLY A 492 11.33 -36.97 7.37
N ASN A 493 12.10 -36.18 6.63
CA ASN A 493 13.47 -36.48 6.25
C ASN A 493 14.45 -35.84 7.24
N ALA A 494 15.20 -36.66 7.98
CA ALA A 494 16.26 -36.19 8.88
C ALA A 494 17.42 -35.49 8.14
N GLY A 495 17.59 -35.73 6.84
CA GLY A 495 18.65 -35.13 6.01
C GLY A 495 18.23 -33.88 5.21
N SER A 496 16.97 -33.44 5.26
CA SER A 496 16.53 -32.18 4.64
C SER A 496 15.32 -31.58 5.35
N PHE A 497 15.52 -30.41 5.97
CA PHE A 497 14.46 -29.59 6.54
C PHE A 497 13.74 -28.71 5.49
N GLU A 498 14.34 -28.55 4.31
CA GLU A 498 13.80 -27.76 3.20
C GLU A 498 12.91 -28.59 2.26
N VAL A 499 11.93 -27.91 1.66
CA VAL A 499 11.04 -28.42 0.60
C VAL A 499 10.96 -27.43 -0.57
N GLU A 500 10.61 -27.93 -1.76
CA GLU A 500 10.55 -27.14 -3.00
C GLU A 500 9.22 -26.39 -3.15
N GLY A 501 9.25 -25.07 -3.03
CA GLY A 501 8.12 -24.18 -3.22
C GLY A 501 6.99 -24.31 -2.18
N VAL A 502 5.97 -23.47 -2.32
CA VAL A 502 4.78 -23.47 -1.44
C VAL A 502 4.04 -24.81 -1.52
N GLN A 503 4.02 -25.43 -2.71
CA GLN A 503 3.43 -26.75 -2.93
C GLN A 503 4.17 -27.85 -2.12
N GLY A 504 5.51 -27.78 -2.04
CA GLY A 504 6.31 -28.69 -1.20
C GLY A 504 5.95 -28.59 0.29
N ILE A 505 5.69 -27.38 0.80
CA ILE A 505 5.20 -27.18 2.18
C ILE A 505 3.82 -27.81 2.35
N MET A 506 2.92 -27.56 1.40
CA MET A 506 1.55 -28.05 1.42
C MET A 506 1.45 -29.58 1.38
N ASP A 507 2.34 -30.26 0.65
CA ASP A 507 2.38 -31.71 0.57
C ASP A 507 3.13 -32.34 1.76
N ALA A 508 4.19 -31.71 2.26
CA ALA A 508 4.85 -32.10 3.51
C ALA A 508 3.89 -32.02 4.71
N TYR A 509 3.09 -30.95 4.82
CA TYR A 509 2.06 -30.80 5.85
C TYR A 509 1.02 -31.93 5.82
N LYS A 510 0.48 -32.27 4.64
CA LYS A 510 -0.45 -33.41 4.49
C LYS A 510 0.18 -34.73 4.91
N ASN A 511 1.43 -34.98 4.53
CA ASN A 511 2.16 -36.19 4.89
C ASN A 511 2.43 -36.27 6.41
N ALA A 512 2.80 -35.16 7.05
CA ALA A 512 3.01 -35.08 8.48
C ALA A 512 1.75 -35.43 9.30
N LEU A 513 0.55 -35.01 8.84
CA LEU A 513 -0.74 -35.38 9.46
C LEU A 513 -1.06 -36.89 9.40
N HIS A 514 -0.30 -37.68 8.64
CA HIS A 514 -0.41 -39.14 8.59
C HIS A 514 0.70 -39.88 9.35
N THR A 515 1.80 -39.21 9.71
CA THR A 515 2.98 -39.81 10.35
C THR A 515 3.24 -39.32 11.78
N VAL A 516 2.66 -38.19 12.17
CA VAL A 516 2.79 -37.57 13.50
C VAL A 516 1.44 -37.60 14.21
N SER A 517 1.44 -38.02 15.48
CA SER A 517 0.24 -37.95 16.34
C SER A 517 0.19 -36.60 17.05
N LEU A 518 -0.96 -35.93 17.06
CA LEU A 518 -1.08 -34.63 17.74
C LEU A 518 -0.83 -34.75 19.25
N HIS A 519 -0.12 -33.79 19.85
CA HIS A 519 0.24 -33.87 21.28
C HIS A 519 0.23 -32.50 22.00
N GLY A 520 1.38 -32.00 22.44
CA GLY A 520 1.54 -30.77 23.24
C GLY A 520 2.55 -30.91 24.37
N PRO A 521 2.83 -29.82 25.11
CA PRO A 521 2.20 -28.50 25.03
C PRO A 521 2.59 -27.65 23.79
N THR A 522 1.90 -26.52 23.61
CA THR A 522 2.21 -25.49 22.60
C THR A 522 3.42 -24.67 23.06
N LEU A 523 4.57 -24.85 22.38
CA LEU A 523 5.85 -24.21 22.70
C LEU A 523 6.43 -23.60 21.41
N PHE A 524 6.83 -22.33 21.43
CA PHE A 524 7.45 -21.67 20.27
C PHE A 524 8.97 -21.51 20.41
N GLY A 525 9.54 -21.61 21.63
CA GLY A 525 10.95 -21.34 21.89
C GLY A 525 11.89 -22.13 20.98
N GLN A 526 11.58 -23.41 20.74
CA GLN A 526 12.39 -24.28 19.88
C GLN A 526 12.36 -23.87 18.39
N VAL A 527 11.19 -23.60 17.79
CA VAL A 527 11.12 -23.17 16.39
C VAL A 527 11.69 -21.77 16.17
N VAL A 528 11.53 -20.85 17.13
CA VAL A 528 12.13 -19.51 17.06
C VAL A 528 13.66 -19.60 17.18
N ASN A 529 14.19 -20.43 18.09
CA ASN A 529 15.62 -20.69 18.19
C ASN A 529 16.16 -21.35 16.90
N GLN A 530 15.46 -22.32 16.32
CA GLN A 530 15.91 -23.00 15.10
C GLN A 530 16.00 -22.05 13.89
N ALA A 531 15.01 -21.17 13.72
CA ALA A 531 15.05 -20.11 12.69
C ALA A 531 16.16 -19.08 12.97
N ALA A 532 16.35 -18.69 14.24
CA ALA A 532 17.42 -17.79 14.64
C ALA A 532 18.82 -18.39 14.38
N GLU A 533 19.03 -19.68 14.63
CA GLU A 533 20.31 -20.35 14.34
C GLU A 533 20.62 -20.35 12.84
N ILE A 534 19.64 -20.62 11.97
CA ILE A 534 19.82 -20.56 10.52
C ILE A 534 20.10 -19.12 10.05
N ALA A 535 19.35 -18.14 10.56
CA ALA A 535 19.57 -16.73 10.25
C ALA A 535 20.96 -16.24 10.71
N ALA A 536 21.43 -16.70 11.87
CA ALA A 536 22.77 -16.39 12.40
C ALA A 536 23.89 -17.06 11.60
N GLN A 537 23.71 -18.32 11.18
CA GLN A 537 24.67 -19.00 10.30
C GLN A 537 24.75 -18.32 8.93
N SER A 538 23.62 -17.90 8.34
CA SER A 538 23.58 -17.24 7.02
C SER A 538 24.41 -15.96 6.97
N LEU A 539 24.54 -15.21 8.08
CA LEU A 539 25.40 -14.02 8.14
C LEU A 539 26.87 -14.30 7.77
N SER A 540 27.32 -15.55 7.88
CA SER A 540 28.68 -15.98 7.51
C SER A 540 28.79 -16.62 6.12
N THR A 541 27.70 -17.13 5.54
CA THR A 541 27.70 -17.94 4.30
C THR A 541 26.94 -17.28 3.16
N ASN A 542 25.81 -16.63 3.44
CA ASN A 542 25.07 -15.78 2.50
C ASN A 542 24.43 -14.59 3.25
N PRO A 543 25.13 -13.45 3.36
CA PRO A 543 24.68 -12.29 4.13
C PRO A 543 23.54 -11.49 3.46
N THR A 544 23.06 -11.90 2.28
CA THR A 544 21.94 -11.22 1.61
C THR A 544 20.58 -11.91 1.78
N LYS A 545 20.52 -13.12 2.36
CA LYS A 545 19.25 -13.72 2.79
C LYS A 545 18.75 -13.09 4.10
N TYR A 546 17.49 -12.65 4.08
CA TYR A 546 16.70 -12.28 5.24
C TYR A 546 15.54 -13.27 5.38
N PHE A 547 15.25 -13.72 6.59
CA PHE A 547 14.36 -14.84 6.85
C PHE A 547 12.99 -14.38 7.37
N ILE A 548 11.94 -15.09 6.99
CA ILE A 548 10.57 -14.85 7.45
C ILE A 548 10.01 -16.18 7.98
N LEU A 549 9.89 -16.30 9.30
CA LEU A 549 9.28 -17.45 9.96
C LEU A 549 7.78 -17.22 10.15
N LEU A 550 6.96 -17.97 9.42
CA LEU A 550 5.52 -18.08 9.66
C LEU A 550 5.23 -19.19 10.67
N ILE A 551 4.79 -18.83 11.87
CA ILE A 551 4.25 -19.73 12.89
C ILE A 551 2.72 -19.71 12.79
N ILE A 552 2.08 -20.87 12.72
CA ILE A 552 0.61 -20.99 12.72
C ILE A 552 0.20 -21.86 13.90
N THR A 553 -0.76 -21.41 14.72
CA THR A 553 -1.23 -22.11 15.95
C THR A 553 -2.72 -21.91 16.19
N ASP A 554 -3.36 -22.86 16.88
CA ASP A 554 -4.71 -22.69 17.43
C ASP A 554 -4.75 -22.34 18.92
N GLY A 555 -3.58 -22.27 19.58
CA GLY A 555 -3.46 -22.43 21.03
C GLY A 555 -2.93 -21.24 21.82
N VAL A 556 -2.92 -21.43 23.14
CA VAL A 556 -2.29 -20.52 24.12
C VAL A 556 -0.86 -20.99 24.39
N LEU A 557 0.08 -20.06 24.42
CA LEU A 557 1.51 -20.35 24.52
C LEU A 557 1.89 -20.81 25.93
N THR A 558 2.54 -21.97 26.04
CA THR A 558 2.93 -22.52 27.35
C THR A 558 4.31 -22.00 27.82
N ASP A 559 5.19 -21.61 26.90
CA ASP A 559 6.57 -21.17 27.16
C ASP A 559 6.79 -19.65 26.97
N LEU A 560 5.79 -18.82 27.27
CA LEU A 560 5.79 -17.38 26.96
C LEU A 560 7.12 -16.66 27.30
N GLN A 561 7.79 -16.98 28.41
CA GLN A 561 9.06 -16.33 28.74
C GLN A 561 10.27 -16.90 27.96
N GLU A 562 10.31 -18.20 27.63
CA GLU A 562 11.36 -18.75 26.76
C GLU A 562 11.21 -18.21 25.33
N THR A 563 9.97 -18.13 24.85
CA THR A 563 9.63 -17.53 23.55
C THR A 563 9.97 -16.04 23.51
N LYS A 564 9.66 -15.26 24.54
CA LYS A 564 10.14 -13.86 24.66
C LYS A 564 11.66 -13.78 24.61
N ASP A 565 12.37 -14.64 25.34
CA ASP A 565 13.84 -14.66 25.35
C ASP A 565 14.42 -15.03 23.97
N ALA A 566 13.77 -15.95 23.25
CA ALA A 566 14.13 -16.32 21.89
C ALA A 566 13.88 -15.18 20.88
N ILE A 567 12.73 -14.51 20.95
CA ILE A 567 12.40 -13.35 20.11
C ILE A 567 13.37 -12.19 20.36
N VAL A 568 13.70 -11.88 21.63
CA VAL A 568 14.68 -10.84 21.98
C VAL A 568 16.07 -11.16 21.40
N ARG A 569 16.50 -12.42 21.40
CA ARG A 569 17.72 -12.85 20.68
C ARG A 569 17.57 -12.70 19.16
N ALA A 570 16.45 -13.15 18.59
CA ALA A 570 16.17 -13.09 17.16
C ALA A 570 16.10 -11.66 16.60
N SER A 571 15.73 -10.66 17.42
CA SER A 571 15.68 -9.25 17.00
C SER A 571 17.01 -8.71 16.44
N ASP A 572 18.14 -9.31 16.83
CA ASP A 572 19.46 -8.93 16.33
C ASP A 572 19.82 -9.47 14.94
N LEU A 573 19.07 -10.46 14.46
CA LEU A 573 19.36 -11.29 13.29
C LEU A 573 18.51 -10.85 12.08
N PRO A 574 18.84 -11.28 10.85
CA PRO A 574 18.06 -10.99 9.66
C PRO A 574 16.80 -11.89 9.62
N LEU A 575 15.89 -11.73 10.59
CA LEU A 575 14.74 -12.61 10.80
C LEU A 575 13.50 -11.82 11.26
N SER A 576 12.38 -11.95 10.54
CA SER A 576 11.05 -11.54 11.01
C SER A 576 10.20 -12.77 11.31
N ILE A 577 9.26 -12.63 12.25
CA ILE A 577 8.37 -13.70 12.72
C ILE A 577 6.93 -13.25 12.50
N LEU A 578 6.16 -14.05 11.78
CA LEU A 578 4.72 -13.88 11.57
C LEU A 578 4.00 -14.95 12.40
N ILE A 579 3.01 -14.56 13.20
CA ILE A 579 2.25 -15.48 14.05
C ILE A 579 0.77 -15.42 13.61
N VAL A 580 0.22 -16.56 13.24
CA VAL A 580 -1.16 -16.68 12.75
C VAL A 580 -2.00 -17.53 13.69
N GLY A 581 -2.98 -16.90 14.34
CA GLY A 581 -3.90 -17.55 15.27
C GLY A 581 -5.13 -18.10 14.56
N VAL A 582 -5.27 -19.42 14.45
CA VAL A 582 -6.41 -20.07 13.80
C VAL A 582 -7.49 -20.49 14.81
N GLY A 583 -8.75 -20.41 14.43
CA GLY A 583 -9.87 -20.80 15.30
C GLY A 583 -10.16 -19.82 16.46
N ASN A 584 -10.61 -20.38 17.59
CA ASN A 584 -11.41 -19.66 18.59
C ASN A 584 -10.75 -19.49 19.97
N ALA A 585 -9.43 -19.68 20.07
CA ALA A 585 -8.70 -19.50 21.33
C ALA A 585 -8.53 -18.02 21.74
N ASP A 586 -8.14 -17.82 23.01
CA ASP A 586 -7.81 -16.52 23.58
C ASP A 586 -6.35 -16.15 23.25
N PHE A 587 -6.16 -15.20 22.34
CA PHE A 587 -4.85 -14.87 21.78
C PHE A 587 -4.12 -13.69 22.46
N LYS A 588 -4.59 -13.22 23.61
CA LYS A 588 -3.96 -12.12 24.39
C LYS A 588 -2.45 -12.29 24.66
N GLN A 589 -1.95 -13.52 24.70
CA GLN A 589 -0.51 -13.77 24.85
C GLN A 589 0.28 -13.50 23.57
N MET A 590 -0.33 -13.64 22.40
CA MET A 590 0.29 -13.30 21.11
C MET A 590 0.24 -11.78 20.89
N GLU A 591 -0.83 -11.11 21.34
CA GLU A 591 -0.92 -9.63 21.43
C GLU A 591 0.18 -9.03 22.33
N ILE A 592 0.75 -9.79 23.28
CA ILE A 592 1.91 -9.38 24.09
C ILE A 592 3.24 -9.55 23.34
N LEU A 593 3.30 -10.43 22.34
CA LEU A 593 4.48 -10.59 21.47
C LEU A 593 4.50 -9.57 20.33
N ASP A 594 3.31 -9.10 19.92
CA ASP A 594 3.05 -8.03 18.96
C ASP A 594 3.41 -6.66 19.58
N ALA A 595 4.69 -6.29 19.54
CA ALA A 595 5.22 -5.07 20.18
C ALA A 595 4.72 -3.75 19.56
N ASP A 596 3.93 -3.87 18.48
CA ASP A 596 3.12 -2.88 17.79
C ASP A 596 2.10 -2.13 18.70
N THR A 597 1.53 -2.81 19.69
CA THR A 597 0.60 -2.19 20.68
C THR A 597 1.15 -2.14 22.11
N GLY A 598 2.25 -2.85 22.39
CA GLY A 598 2.82 -3.02 23.72
C GLY A 598 4.09 -2.22 24.01
N PRO A 599 4.68 -2.37 25.20
CA PRO A 599 6.09 -2.04 25.42
C PRO A 599 6.98 -3.01 24.62
N ARG A 600 8.18 -2.56 24.20
CA ARG A 600 9.17 -3.44 23.57
C ARG A 600 9.45 -4.66 24.44
N LEU A 601 9.55 -5.84 23.81
CA LEU A 601 9.82 -7.09 24.49
C LEU A 601 11.12 -7.06 25.30
N GLU A 602 11.02 -7.52 26.55
CA GLU A 602 12.11 -7.64 27.52
C GLU A 602 12.28 -9.10 27.96
N SER A 603 13.52 -9.59 27.92
CA SER A 603 13.90 -10.95 28.33
C SER A 603 13.95 -11.15 29.84
N SER A 604 14.05 -12.40 30.28
CA SER A 604 14.34 -12.80 31.67
C SER A 604 15.64 -12.21 32.23
N THR A 605 16.54 -11.78 31.35
CA THR A 605 17.84 -11.14 31.67
C THR A 605 17.80 -9.61 31.65
N GLY A 606 16.63 -8.99 31.49
CA GLY A 606 16.48 -7.53 31.41
C GLY A 606 16.97 -6.93 30.08
N ARG A 607 17.10 -7.75 29.03
CA ARG A 607 17.50 -7.30 27.70
C ARG A 607 16.26 -6.94 26.88
N ILE A 608 16.24 -5.73 26.33
CA ILE A 608 15.16 -5.25 25.47
C ILE A 608 15.49 -5.58 24.00
N ALA A 609 14.48 -5.97 23.21
CA ALA A 609 14.61 -6.20 21.78
C ALA A 609 15.14 -4.96 21.03
N THR A 610 16.12 -5.16 20.12
CA THR A 610 16.82 -4.06 19.46
C THR A 610 15.96 -3.35 18.41
N ARG A 611 15.03 -4.08 17.81
CA ARG A 611 13.98 -3.62 16.89
C ARG A 611 12.70 -4.43 17.13
N ASP A 612 11.63 -4.07 16.45
CA ASP A 612 10.52 -5.01 16.25
C ASP A 612 10.88 -6.06 15.18
N ASN A 613 10.36 -7.26 15.36
CA ASN A 613 10.53 -8.41 14.49
C ASN A 613 9.39 -9.44 14.59
N VAL A 614 8.25 -9.08 15.19
CA VAL A 614 7.06 -9.94 15.31
C VAL A 614 5.86 -9.23 14.69
N GLN A 615 4.95 -9.99 14.07
CA GLN A 615 3.58 -9.55 13.82
C GLN A 615 2.61 -10.69 14.18
N PHE A 616 1.52 -10.40 14.88
CA PHE A 616 0.43 -11.32 15.15
C PHE A 616 -0.86 -10.95 14.40
N VAL A 617 -1.53 -11.93 13.79
CA VAL A 617 -2.89 -11.78 13.24
C VAL A 617 -3.75 -13.01 13.56
N PRO A 618 -4.92 -12.85 14.20
CA PRO A 618 -5.92 -13.92 14.32
C PRO A 618 -6.77 -14.00 13.05
N VAL A 619 -6.87 -15.20 12.46
CA VAL A 619 -7.54 -15.42 11.15
C VAL A 619 -9.03 -15.03 11.18
N ARG A 620 -9.69 -15.18 12.32
CA ARG A 620 -11.11 -14.83 12.52
C ARG A 620 -11.42 -13.35 12.27
N ASP A 621 -10.47 -12.44 12.56
CA ASP A 621 -10.72 -10.99 12.47
C ASP A 621 -10.59 -10.51 11.02
N VAL A 622 -9.74 -11.16 10.22
CA VAL A 622 -9.56 -10.91 8.77
C VAL A 622 -10.53 -11.71 7.89
N GLN A 623 -11.15 -12.80 8.38
CA GLN A 623 -12.28 -13.47 7.71
C GLN A 623 -13.61 -12.67 7.78
N HIS A 624 -13.66 -11.60 8.56
CA HIS A 624 -14.85 -10.74 8.72
C HIS A 624 -14.59 -9.25 8.39
N GLY A 625 -13.35 -8.87 8.07
CA GLY A 625 -12.98 -7.51 7.65
C GLY A 625 -12.83 -7.35 6.13
N GLU A 626 -12.59 -6.10 5.70
CA GLU A 626 -12.30 -5.77 4.29
C GLU A 626 -10.83 -6.05 3.90
N ARG A 627 -9.94 -6.16 4.90
CA ARG A 627 -8.49 -6.37 4.75
C ARG A 627 -8.14 -7.86 4.84
N SER A 628 -7.48 -8.41 3.81
CA SER A 628 -7.08 -9.84 3.79
C SER A 628 -5.91 -10.15 4.74
N MET A 629 -5.83 -11.39 5.22
CA MET A 629 -4.80 -11.91 6.12
C MET A 629 -3.37 -11.58 5.66
N VAL A 630 -3.07 -11.81 4.37
CA VAL A 630 -1.79 -11.43 3.73
C VAL A 630 -1.42 -9.97 3.99
N GLN A 631 -2.36 -9.06 3.77
CA GLN A 631 -2.13 -7.63 3.90
C GLN A 631 -1.89 -7.25 5.36
N ALA A 632 -2.58 -7.89 6.31
CA ALA A 632 -2.32 -7.71 7.75
C ALA A 632 -0.93 -8.22 8.18
N LEU A 633 -0.46 -9.34 7.64
CA LEU A 633 0.82 -9.96 8.04
C LEU A 633 2.06 -9.37 7.34
N LEU A 634 1.95 -9.01 6.05
CA LEU A 634 3.12 -8.74 5.21
C LEU A 634 3.45 -7.24 5.06
N GLU A 635 2.52 -6.34 5.35
CA GLU A 635 2.71 -4.89 5.21
C GLU A 635 3.91 -4.35 6.00
N GLU A 636 4.14 -4.85 7.22
CA GLU A 636 5.21 -4.34 8.08
C GLU A 636 6.59 -4.94 7.75
N LEU A 637 6.67 -6.02 6.97
CA LEU A 637 7.93 -6.71 6.67
C LEU A 637 8.98 -5.84 5.94
N PRO A 638 8.65 -5.03 4.91
CA PRO A 638 9.60 -4.08 4.34
C PRO A 638 10.10 -3.06 5.37
N GLY A 639 9.27 -2.68 6.33
CA GLY A 639 9.63 -1.83 7.47
C GLY A 639 10.63 -2.51 8.41
N GLN A 640 10.30 -3.71 8.89
CA GLN A 640 11.17 -4.51 9.76
C GLN A 640 12.52 -4.84 9.10
N PHE A 641 12.51 -5.22 7.82
CA PHE A 641 13.69 -5.44 6.98
C PHE A 641 14.56 -4.17 6.89
N LEU A 642 13.98 -3.02 6.53
CA LEU A 642 14.72 -1.76 6.44
C LEU A 642 15.25 -1.31 7.80
N THR A 643 14.52 -1.54 8.90
CA THR A 643 15.00 -1.31 10.26
C THR A 643 16.21 -2.19 10.59
N TYR A 644 16.18 -3.48 10.23
CA TYR A 644 17.33 -4.38 10.40
C TYR A 644 18.57 -3.90 9.62
N MET A 645 18.43 -3.58 8.33
CA MET A 645 19.55 -3.15 7.48
C MET A 645 20.14 -1.82 7.92
N ARG A 646 19.29 -0.80 8.16
CA ARG A 646 19.72 0.56 8.53
C ARG A 646 20.38 0.60 9.91
N SER A 647 19.93 -0.22 10.87
CA SER A 647 20.56 -0.30 12.20
C SER A 647 21.92 -1.03 12.22
N ARG A 648 22.38 -1.55 11.07
CA ARG A 648 23.68 -2.24 10.88
C ARG A 648 24.57 -1.63 9.79
N ASP A 649 24.16 -0.50 9.21
CA ASP A 649 24.79 0.12 8.02
C ASP A 649 25.00 -0.86 6.84
N VAL A 650 24.11 -1.84 6.69
CA VAL A 650 24.10 -2.78 5.54
C VAL A 650 23.62 -2.02 4.30
N LYS A 651 24.28 -2.24 3.15
CA LYS A 651 24.03 -1.51 1.91
C LYS A 651 23.72 -2.47 0.76
N PRO A 652 22.86 -2.09 -0.20
CA PRO A 652 22.62 -2.87 -1.42
C PRO A 652 23.92 -3.17 -2.19
N LEU A 653 24.00 -4.36 -2.81
CA LEU A 653 25.20 -4.79 -3.53
C LEU A 653 25.36 -4.09 -4.89
N GLY A 654 26.50 -3.42 -5.07
CA GLY A 654 26.87 -2.84 -6.37
C GLY A 654 25.98 -1.68 -6.83
N ILE A 655 25.21 -1.08 -5.93
CA ILE A 655 24.65 0.27 -6.13
C ILE A 655 25.73 1.26 -5.70
N ASP A 656 26.63 1.60 -6.63
CA ASP A 656 27.54 2.72 -6.45
C ASP A 656 26.71 4.00 -6.30
N VAL A 657 26.65 4.53 -5.08
CA VAL A 657 26.15 5.88 -4.84
C VAL A 657 27.02 6.81 -5.66
N ARG A 658 26.40 7.59 -6.54
CA ARG A 658 27.11 8.61 -7.33
C ARG A 658 27.82 9.54 -6.35
N GLN A 659 29.14 9.40 -6.26
CA GLN A 659 29.94 10.20 -5.34
C GLN A 659 29.61 11.68 -5.56
N THR A 660 29.12 12.33 -4.51
CA THR A 660 28.78 13.75 -4.54
C THR A 660 30.03 14.50 -5.01
N PRO A 661 29.95 15.32 -6.07
CA PRO A 661 31.13 16.02 -6.58
C PRO A 661 31.78 16.82 -5.47
N ILE A 662 33.01 16.44 -5.10
CA ILE A 662 33.81 17.16 -4.11
C ILE A 662 33.88 18.61 -4.60
N PRO A 663 33.46 19.60 -3.78
CA PRO A 663 33.51 20.99 -4.20
C PRO A 663 34.92 21.35 -4.65
N SER A 664 35.06 21.77 -5.90
CA SER A 664 36.36 22.15 -6.46
C SER A 664 36.97 23.24 -5.60
N ALA A 665 38.21 23.00 -5.13
CA ALA A 665 38.91 23.93 -4.26
C ALA A 665 38.94 25.34 -4.90
N PRO A 666 38.74 26.41 -4.12
CA PRO A 666 38.67 27.75 -4.68
C PRO A 666 39.97 28.09 -5.41
N LEU A 667 39.85 28.48 -6.68
CA LEU A 667 40.97 28.99 -7.46
C LEU A 667 41.52 30.24 -6.77
N ILE A 668 42.77 30.15 -6.30
CA ILE A 668 43.50 31.30 -5.78
C ILE A 668 43.87 32.18 -6.99
N THR A 669 43.51 33.47 -6.89
CA THR A 669 43.87 34.55 -7.82
C THR A 669 44.50 35.68 -7.05
#